data_AF-A0A7C3ZY66-F1
#
_entry.id   AF-A0A7C3ZY66-F1
#
_cell.length_a   1.000
_cell.length_b   1.000
_cell.length_c   1.000
_cell.angle_alpha   90.00
_cell.angle_beta   90.00
_cell.angle_gamma   90.00
#
_symmetry.space_group_name_H-M   'P 1'
#
loop_
_entity.id
_entity.type
_entity.pdbx_description
1 polymer ?
#
loop_
_entity_poly.entity_id
_entity_poly.type
_entity_poly.pdbx_seq_one_letter_code
_entity_poly.pdbx_strand_id
1 'polypeptide(L)'
;MNAVEIEEAVSQLAEAPFDPEEFPYAFLEAFGNKSTTLKRLKSGNSNQSDLPGGVLQRNNIHLQVCPEGEVTATLTALRESPATTRYKAKFILATDGKSFEAENLADGETVACDYPDFANHFGFFLPLAGITTVRQIRENAFDIKATGRLNRLYVELLKLNPDWDKAENREMFNHFMARLIFCFFAEDTNIFHSEGLFTQTITQMSAPDGSNTDEVLSELFRAMATPLKEREAAGIRSWANVFPYVNGGLFSGGEGVPRFSKIARSYLLHVGNLDWKRINPDIFGSMIQAVADEEERGALGMHYTSVPNILKVLNPLFLDDLREQLEAAGDNARKLLHLRQRLAKIRVFDPACGSGNFLVIAYKEMRQIEAKINQRRGEPERRSEIPLTNFRGIEIRHFAAEIARLALIIAEFQCDVLYRGPMLALAEFLPLKDDNWITCGNALRLDWLSLCPPTGTAVKVQREDLDLWGETRDEAEIEFENEGGETYICGNPPYLGSREQEPQHKDDLKQLFTGQSTNWKALDYVSGWFFKAAEYAMFTQTLIAFVTTNSICQGQQVPLLWPILFDRGIEIFFAYTSFKWANLASQNAGVTVIIVGLSKKAGEKRRLFSVDHQDTLKEQTVSFINPYLVPGNYISLISSNKPLNGLPEMMKGNYPIDGGYLLLGLQEKKSLELNQKQEEKFIRPFLGSSEVIRGLQRYCIWIEKDNLQEALQIESIAQRIEKVRQMRINSKKEATRRAAETPHRFGEIRQTGDEEYAIALPVHSSENRNYLPVALLKKPTIVYGSAFALYDAPLWNMALIASRLHLVWIATVCGKLETRYRYSNTLGWNTFPVPTLTEQNKADLTRCAEDILLAREHYFPATIADMYDPERMDSEFPLVREAHNKNDEILERIYIGRRFKNDTERLEKLFEMYTQMTSQQKPAKKPGKGKSKS
;
A
#
# COMPACT_ATOMS: atom_id res chain seq x y z
N MET A 1 0.43 20.13 -4.46
CA MET A 1 -0.59 20.27 -3.40
C MET A 1 -1.30 18.95 -3.25
N ASN A 2 -1.67 18.58 -2.03
CA ASN A 2 -2.53 17.42 -1.76
C ASN A 2 -4.04 17.83 -1.89
N ALA A 3 -4.95 16.86 -1.86
CA ALA A 3 -6.39 17.15 -2.05
C ALA A 3 -6.99 18.06 -0.97
N VAL A 4 -6.48 18.01 0.27
CA VAL A 4 -6.91 18.88 1.38
C VAL A 4 -6.43 20.32 1.16
N GLU A 5 -5.17 20.50 0.73
CA GLU A 5 -4.62 21.82 0.39
C GLU A 5 -5.36 22.47 -0.79
N ILE A 6 -5.77 21.66 -1.77
CA ILE A 6 -6.56 22.11 -2.92
C ILE A 6 -7.97 22.52 -2.47
N GLU A 7 -8.65 21.68 -1.68
CA GLU A 7 -9.96 22.01 -1.09
C GLU A 7 -9.89 23.32 -0.31
N GLU A 8 -8.84 23.52 0.48
CA GLU A 8 -8.61 24.76 1.23
C GLU A 8 -8.48 25.97 0.30
N ALA A 9 -7.61 25.90 -0.69
CA ALA A 9 -7.37 27.02 -1.60
C ALA A 9 -8.64 27.37 -2.40
N VAL A 10 -9.39 26.35 -2.81
CA VAL A 10 -10.67 26.49 -3.51
C VAL A 10 -11.76 27.09 -2.61
N SER A 11 -11.87 26.63 -1.36
CA SER A 11 -12.82 27.18 -0.38
C SER A 11 -12.50 28.66 -0.06
N GLN A 12 -11.22 29.02 0.10
CA GLN A 12 -10.81 30.41 0.28
C GLN A 12 -11.13 31.28 -0.93
N LEU A 13 -10.99 30.74 -2.15
CA LEU A 13 -11.32 31.43 -3.39
C LEU A 13 -12.83 31.68 -3.52
N ALA A 14 -13.67 30.73 -3.08
CA ALA A 14 -15.12 30.87 -3.11
C ALA A 14 -15.64 31.88 -2.06
N GLU A 15 -14.96 32.00 -0.91
CA GLU A 15 -15.31 32.95 0.15
C GLU A 15 -14.80 34.38 -0.13
N ALA A 16 -13.79 34.53 -1.00
CA ALA A 16 -13.23 35.83 -1.36
C ALA A 16 -14.16 36.64 -2.30
N PRO A 17 -14.10 37.99 -2.28
CA PRO A 17 -14.80 38.81 -3.26
C PRO A 17 -14.41 38.42 -4.70
N PHE A 18 -15.41 38.26 -5.58
CA PHE A 18 -15.18 37.86 -6.97
C PHE A 18 -14.46 38.95 -7.76
N ASP A 19 -13.31 38.60 -8.33
CA ASP A 19 -12.53 39.44 -9.25
C ASP A 19 -12.51 38.79 -10.63
N PRO A 20 -13.20 39.35 -11.64
CA PRO A 20 -13.29 38.79 -12.99
C PRO A 20 -11.93 38.64 -13.69
N GLU A 21 -10.98 39.54 -13.45
CA GLU A 21 -9.67 39.51 -14.13
C GLU A 21 -8.72 38.51 -13.49
N GLU A 22 -8.78 38.36 -12.16
CA GLU A 22 -7.88 37.49 -11.40
C GLU A 22 -8.41 36.07 -11.21
N PHE A 23 -9.73 35.86 -11.25
CA PHE A 23 -10.36 34.55 -11.00
C PHE A 23 -9.76 33.39 -11.82
N PRO A 24 -9.57 33.48 -13.16
CA PRO A 24 -8.96 32.40 -13.93
C PRO A 24 -7.63 31.91 -13.37
N TYR A 25 -6.82 32.84 -12.86
CA TYR A 25 -5.47 32.57 -12.40
C TYR A 25 -5.46 32.09 -10.96
N ALA A 26 -6.29 32.68 -10.10
CA ALA A 26 -6.49 32.23 -8.73
C ALA A 26 -7.08 30.82 -8.69
N PHE A 27 -8.02 30.51 -9.59
CA PHE A 27 -8.56 29.16 -9.75
C PHE A 27 -7.46 28.17 -10.13
N LEU A 28 -6.64 28.47 -11.13
CA LEU A 28 -5.52 27.60 -11.53
C LEU A 28 -4.46 27.46 -10.42
N GLU A 29 -4.20 28.52 -9.66
CA GLU A 29 -3.30 28.50 -8.50
C GLU A 29 -3.79 27.55 -7.40
N ALA A 30 -5.09 27.53 -7.13
CA ALA A 30 -5.71 26.62 -6.16
C ALA A 30 -5.49 25.14 -6.50
N PHE A 31 -5.29 24.80 -7.79
CA PHE A 31 -4.94 23.45 -8.24
C PHE A 31 -3.42 23.23 -8.43
N GLY A 32 -2.58 24.06 -7.82
CA GLY A 32 -1.13 23.84 -7.71
C GLY A 32 -0.29 24.35 -8.89
N ASN A 33 -0.84 25.23 -9.75
CA ASN A 33 -0.06 25.85 -10.80
C ASN A 33 1.02 26.79 -10.23
N LYS A 34 2.27 26.62 -10.65
CA LYS A 34 3.38 27.47 -10.20
C LYS A 34 3.21 28.90 -10.71
N SER A 35 3.61 29.88 -9.90
CA SER A 35 3.58 31.32 -10.24
C SER A 35 4.24 31.67 -11.57
N THR A 36 5.30 30.94 -11.97
CA THR A 36 5.95 31.11 -13.28
C THR A 36 5.06 30.72 -14.46
N THR A 37 4.20 29.70 -14.29
CA THR A 37 3.24 29.26 -15.31
C THR A 37 2.10 30.26 -15.42
N LEU A 38 1.57 30.71 -14.28
CA LEU A 38 0.50 31.70 -14.21
C LEU A 38 0.93 33.04 -14.85
N LYS A 39 2.16 33.52 -14.58
CA LYS A 39 2.71 34.72 -15.22
C LYS A 39 2.78 34.60 -16.74
N ARG A 40 3.12 33.42 -17.28
CA ARG A 40 3.17 33.19 -18.74
C ARG A 40 1.79 33.07 -19.38
N LEU A 41 0.78 32.64 -18.64
CA LEU A 41 -0.61 32.65 -19.08
C LEU A 41 -1.14 34.09 -19.11
N LYS A 42 -0.91 34.85 -18.02
CA LYS A 42 -1.26 36.29 -17.93
C LYS A 42 -0.60 37.14 -19.03
N SER A 43 0.67 36.87 -19.34
CA SER A 43 1.41 37.65 -20.34
C SER A 43 1.08 37.25 -21.80
N GLY A 44 0.14 36.34 -22.04
CA GLY A 44 -0.25 35.88 -23.38
C GLY A 44 0.74 34.94 -24.08
N ASN A 45 1.95 34.75 -23.54
CA ASN A 45 3.01 33.93 -24.18
C ASN A 45 2.66 32.44 -24.27
N SER A 46 1.79 31.95 -23.39
CA SER A 46 1.35 30.54 -23.38
C SER A 46 -0.17 30.36 -23.39
N ASN A 47 -0.93 31.45 -23.33
CA ASN A 47 -2.39 31.42 -23.47
C ASN A 47 -2.72 31.39 -24.96
N GLN A 48 -3.35 30.30 -25.42
CA GLN A 48 -3.68 30.07 -26.83
C GLN A 48 -5.19 29.99 -27.04
N SER A 49 -5.96 30.65 -26.17
CA SER A 49 -7.41 30.80 -26.34
C SER A 49 -7.73 31.54 -27.65
N ASP A 50 -8.70 31.03 -28.39
CA ASP A 50 -9.31 31.70 -29.55
C ASP A 50 -10.54 32.55 -29.16
N LEU A 51 -10.97 32.49 -27.90
CA LEU A 51 -12.03 33.32 -27.34
C LEU A 51 -11.43 34.57 -26.66
N PRO A 52 -11.95 35.79 -26.94
CA PRO A 52 -11.50 37.02 -26.29
C PRO A 52 -11.65 36.95 -24.77
N GLY A 53 -10.56 37.16 -24.03
CA GLY A 53 -10.55 37.08 -22.57
C GLY A 53 -10.51 35.66 -21.99
N GLY A 54 -10.55 34.62 -22.83
CA GLY A 54 -10.41 33.23 -22.40
C GLY A 54 -8.98 32.89 -21.95
N VAL A 55 -8.87 31.97 -20.99
CA VAL A 55 -7.61 31.44 -20.47
C VAL A 55 -7.53 29.95 -20.81
N LEU A 56 -6.62 29.61 -21.73
CA LEU A 56 -6.39 28.23 -22.16
C LEU A 56 -5.05 27.72 -21.63
N GLN A 57 -5.10 26.65 -20.84
CA GLN A 57 -3.95 25.85 -20.45
C GLN A 57 -3.93 24.52 -21.21
N ARG A 58 -2.93 24.35 -22.08
CA ARG A 58 -2.74 23.16 -22.91
C ARG A 58 -2.77 21.87 -22.07
N ASN A 59 -3.46 20.84 -22.57
CA ASN A 59 -3.68 19.53 -21.95
C ASN A 59 -4.52 19.53 -20.65
N ASN A 60 -5.02 20.69 -20.20
CA ASN A 60 -5.67 20.85 -18.90
C ASN A 60 -7.07 21.47 -19.01
N ILE A 61 -7.19 22.79 -19.18
CA ILE A 61 -8.48 23.50 -19.08
C ILE A 61 -8.57 24.71 -20.01
N HIS A 62 -9.77 25.01 -20.49
CA HIS A 62 -10.13 26.25 -21.18
C HIS A 62 -11.23 26.97 -20.40
N LEU A 63 -10.93 28.15 -19.85
CA LEU A 63 -11.79 28.87 -18.91
C LEU A 63 -12.12 30.26 -19.43
N GLN A 64 -13.37 30.71 -19.26
CA GLN A 64 -13.77 32.08 -19.60
C GLN A 64 -14.70 32.69 -18.54
N VAL A 65 -14.41 33.93 -18.15
CA VAL A 65 -15.34 34.75 -17.35
C VAL A 65 -16.22 35.54 -18.32
N CYS A 66 -17.53 35.54 -18.07
CA CYS A 66 -18.54 36.13 -18.97
C CYS A 66 -19.45 37.14 -18.24
N PRO A 67 -20.22 37.95 -18.98
CA PRO A 67 -21.26 38.80 -18.40
C PRO A 67 -22.36 38.00 -17.68
N GLU A 68 -23.04 38.66 -16.75
CA GLU A 68 -24.12 38.06 -15.96
C GLU A 68 -25.22 37.46 -16.86
N GLY A 69 -25.52 36.17 -16.65
CA GLY A 69 -26.55 35.43 -17.38
C GLY A 69 -26.10 34.80 -18.71
N GLU A 70 -24.84 34.93 -19.10
CA GLU A 70 -24.29 34.36 -20.35
C GLU A 70 -23.47 33.07 -20.14
N VAL A 71 -23.48 32.49 -18.92
CA VAL A 71 -22.64 31.34 -18.54
C VAL A 71 -22.85 30.14 -19.46
N THR A 72 -24.08 29.68 -19.67
CA THR A 72 -24.39 28.52 -20.52
C THR A 72 -23.99 28.72 -21.99
N ALA A 73 -24.21 29.94 -22.51
CA ALA A 73 -23.82 30.29 -23.89
C ALA A 73 -22.29 30.30 -24.04
N THR A 74 -21.59 30.81 -23.03
CA THR A 74 -20.11 30.83 -22.99
C THR A 74 -19.53 29.43 -22.87
N LEU A 75 -20.13 28.55 -22.05
CA LEU A 75 -19.71 27.14 -21.96
C LEU A 75 -19.89 26.42 -23.29
N THR A 76 -20.98 26.70 -24.02
CA THR A 76 -21.21 26.16 -25.36
C THR A 76 -20.13 26.64 -26.34
N ALA A 77 -19.78 27.93 -26.31
CA ALA A 77 -18.70 28.49 -27.14
C ALA A 77 -17.33 27.87 -26.81
N LEU A 78 -17.03 27.62 -25.53
CA LEU A 78 -15.82 26.91 -25.09
C LEU A 78 -15.77 25.48 -25.62
N ARG A 79 -16.91 24.77 -25.65
CA ARG A 79 -17.03 23.41 -26.19
C ARG A 79 -16.80 23.37 -27.69
N GLU A 80 -17.35 24.33 -28.43
CA GLU A 80 -17.26 24.41 -29.90
C GLU A 80 -15.93 25.00 -30.40
N SER A 81 -15.13 25.61 -29.52
CA SER A 81 -13.84 26.23 -29.86
C SER A 81 -12.85 25.23 -30.50
N PRO A 82 -12.32 25.53 -31.71
CA PRO A 82 -11.24 24.77 -32.32
C PRO A 82 -9.98 24.71 -31.44
N ALA A 83 -9.68 25.76 -30.67
CA ALA A 83 -8.52 25.78 -29.78
C ALA A 83 -8.65 24.77 -28.63
N THR A 84 -9.84 24.60 -28.05
CA THR A 84 -10.13 23.59 -27.01
C THR A 84 -9.68 22.20 -27.46
N THR A 85 -10.08 21.81 -28.68
CA THR A 85 -9.73 20.51 -29.27
C THR A 85 -8.25 20.45 -29.65
N ARG A 86 -7.72 21.46 -30.35
CA ARG A 86 -6.35 21.50 -30.84
C ARG A 86 -5.31 21.40 -29.71
N TYR A 87 -5.58 22.04 -28.58
CA TYR A 87 -4.69 22.05 -27.43
C TYR A 87 -5.06 21.04 -26.34
N LYS A 88 -6.00 20.12 -26.66
CA LYS A 88 -6.38 18.99 -25.81
C LYS A 88 -6.82 19.42 -24.41
N ALA A 89 -7.59 20.50 -24.29
CA ALA A 89 -8.18 20.86 -23.00
C ALA A 89 -9.07 19.70 -22.52
N LYS A 90 -8.95 19.34 -21.24
CA LYS A 90 -9.74 18.28 -20.61
C LYS A 90 -11.00 18.84 -19.95
N PHE A 91 -10.90 20.07 -19.45
CA PHE A 91 -12.01 20.77 -18.81
C PHE A 91 -12.37 22.04 -19.58
N ILE A 92 -13.64 22.40 -19.55
CA ILE A 92 -14.12 23.75 -19.88
C ILE A 92 -14.85 24.34 -18.69
N LEU A 93 -14.73 25.65 -18.46
CA LEU A 93 -15.34 26.34 -17.33
C LEU A 93 -15.80 27.74 -17.74
N ALA A 94 -17.05 28.07 -17.42
CA ALA A 94 -17.63 29.40 -17.56
C ALA A 94 -18.17 29.90 -16.22
N THR A 95 -17.99 31.19 -15.92
CA THR A 95 -18.58 31.82 -14.72
C THR A 95 -18.83 33.31 -14.96
N ASP A 96 -19.85 33.86 -14.33
CA ASP A 96 -20.13 35.30 -14.27
C ASP A 96 -19.97 35.89 -12.85
N GLY A 97 -19.51 35.07 -11.90
CA GLY A 97 -19.38 35.43 -10.48
C GLY A 97 -20.65 35.22 -9.66
N LYS A 98 -21.77 34.80 -10.28
CA LYS A 98 -23.00 34.36 -9.61
C LYS A 98 -23.31 32.91 -9.92
N SER A 99 -23.15 32.50 -11.17
CA SER A 99 -23.36 31.14 -11.66
C SER A 99 -22.04 30.56 -12.16
N PHE A 100 -21.86 29.26 -11.94
CA PHE A 100 -20.65 28.53 -12.28
C PHE A 100 -21.03 27.26 -13.04
N GLU A 101 -20.53 27.11 -14.26
CA GLU A 101 -20.72 25.90 -15.06
C GLU A 101 -19.39 25.36 -15.57
N ALA A 102 -19.23 24.03 -15.55
CA ALA A 102 -18.04 23.37 -16.06
C ALA A 102 -18.36 21.98 -16.63
N GLU A 103 -17.50 21.49 -17.51
CA GLU A 103 -17.61 20.16 -18.11
C GLU A 103 -16.23 19.50 -18.23
N ASN A 104 -16.19 18.20 -17.99
CA ASN A 104 -15.06 17.34 -18.26
C ASN A 104 -15.25 16.66 -19.62
N LEU A 105 -14.48 17.09 -20.62
CA LEU A 105 -14.58 16.61 -22.00
C LEU A 105 -14.13 15.14 -22.17
N ALA A 106 -13.48 14.55 -21.16
CA ALA A 106 -13.02 13.17 -21.22
C ALA A 106 -14.12 12.15 -20.91
N ASP A 107 -15.01 12.45 -19.95
CA ASP A 107 -16.07 11.54 -19.47
C ASP A 107 -17.50 12.12 -19.63
N GLY A 108 -17.63 13.40 -20.01
CA GLY A 108 -18.91 14.09 -20.22
C GLY A 108 -19.61 14.56 -18.95
N GLU A 109 -18.93 14.50 -17.79
CA GLU A 109 -19.51 14.97 -16.52
C GLU A 109 -19.56 16.51 -16.47
N THR A 110 -20.63 17.05 -15.88
CA THR A 110 -20.87 18.50 -15.79
C THR A 110 -21.13 18.96 -14.36
N VAL A 111 -20.71 20.18 -14.04
CA VAL A 111 -21.03 20.90 -12.80
C VAL A 111 -21.81 22.16 -13.18
N ALA A 112 -22.92 22.40 -12.50
CA ALA A 112 -23.69 23.65 -12.59
C ALA A 112 -24.18 24.01 -11.19
N CYS A 113 -23.77 25.16 -10.66
CA CYS A 113 -24.10 25.62 -9.32
C CYS A 113 -23.99 27.14 -9.20
N ASP A 114 -24.43 27.68 -8.06
CA ASP A 114 -24.10 29.06 -7.69
C ASP A 114 -22.59 29.18 -7.41
N TYR A 115 -22.01 30.35 -7.66
CA TYR A 115 -20.58 30.59 -7.52
C TYR A 115 -20.06 30.21 -6.11
N PRO A 116 -20.66 30.65 -4.99
CA PRO A 116 -20.16 30.26 -3.66
C PRO A 116 -20.10 28.75 -3.42
N ASP A 117 -20.94 27.98 -4.13
CA ASP A 117 -21.05 26.53 -3.95
C ASP A 117 -20.08 25.72 -4.82
N PHE A 118 -19.34 26.34 -5.76
CA PHE A 118 -18.41 25.61 -6.64
C PHE A 118 -17.33 24.88 -5.83
N ALA A 119 -16.98 25.41 -4.65
CA ALA A 119 -16.01 24.78 -3.75
C ALA A 119 -16.47 23.40 -3.25
N ASN A 120 -17.78 23.13 -3.17
CA ASN A 120 -18.31 21.82 -2.82
C ASN A 120 -18.09 20.78 -3.95
N HIS A 121 -17.72 21.24 -5.15
CA HIS A 121 -17.45 20.43 -6.33
C HIS A 121 -15.95 20.35 -6.69
N PHE A 122 -15.03 20.76 -5.81
CA PHE A 122 -13.58 20.75 -6.09
C PHE A 122 -13.04 19.38 -6.56
N GLY A 123 -13.67 18.29 -6.09
CA GLY A 123 -13.37 16.90 -6.49
C GLY A 123 -13.42 16.67 -8.00
N PHE A 124 -14.30 17.37 -8.70
CA PHE A 124 -14.43 17.36 -10.16
C PHE A 124 -13.15 17.81 -10.86
N PHE A 125 -12.45 18.79 -10.27
CA PHE A 125 -11.26 19.44 -10.83
C PHE A 125 -9.92 18.87 -10.35
N LEU A 126 -9.91 17.89 -9.45
CA LEU A 126 -8.67 17.24 -8.95
C LEU A 126 -7.71 16.73 -10.06
N PRO A 127 -8.18 16.25 -11.23
CA PRO A 127 -7.29 15.89 -12.33
C PRO A 127 -6.42 17.06 -12.85
N LEU A 128 -6.80 18.32 -12.63
CA LEU A 128 -5.97 19.49 -12.94
C LEU A 128 -4.68 19.52 -12.10
N ALA A 129 -4.72 18.98 -10.89
CA ALA A 129 -3.55 18.84 -10.01
C ALA A 129 -2.76 17.54 -10.24
N GLY A 130 -3.11 16.75 -11.26
CA GLY A 130 -2.50 15.46 -11.55
C GLY A 130 -2.97 14.31 -10.64
N ILE A 131 -4.05 14.52 -9.89
CA ILE A 131 -4.65 13.50 -9.03
C ILE A 131 -5.65 12.70 -9.87
N THR A 132 -5.34 11.43 -10.16
CA THR A 132 -6.19 10.54 -10.95
C THR A 132 -7.40 10.12 -10.10
N THR A 133 -8.58 10.61 -10.45
CA THR A 133 -9.83 10.33 -9.74
C THR A 133 -10.33 8.93 -10.06
N VAL A 134 -10.28 8.02 -9.08
CA VAL A 134 -11.26 6.93 -8.99
C VAL A 134 -12.60 7.60 -8.66
N ARG A 135 -13.71 7.18 -9.29
CA ARG A 135 -15.06 7.76 -9.11
C ARG A 135 -15.47 7.95 -7.64
N GLN A 136 -14.98 7.10 -6.74
CA GLN A 136 -15.19 7.17 -5.29
C GLN A 136 -14.44 8.30 -4.56
N ILE A 137 -13.36 8.86 -5.12
CA ILE A 137 -12.68 10.04 -4.54
C ILE A 137 -13.52 11.31 -4.74
N ARG A 138 -14.26 11.37 -5.87
CA ARG A 138 -15.22 12.46 -6.13
C ARG A 138 -16.41 12.42 -5.16
N GLU A 139 -16.84 11.23 -4.74
CA GLU A 139 -17.92 11.02 -3.76
C GLU A 139 -17.53 11.47 -2.33
N ASN A 140 -16.23 11.63 -2.03
CA ASN A 140 -15.70 11.97 -0.70
C ASN A 140 -15.28 13.45 -0.55
N ALA A 141 -15.76 14.37 -1.40
CA ALA A 141 -15.42 15.80 -1.29
C ALA A 141 -15.76 16.40 0.09
N PHE A 142 -16.91 15.99 0.66
CA PHE A 142 -17.31 16.36 2.02
C PHE A 142 -16.31 15.84 3.07
N ASP A 143 -15.92 14.57 2.94
CA ASP A 143 -15.01 13.89 3.85
C ASP A 143 -13.62 14.57 3.89
N ILE A 144 -13.09 14.94 2.72
CA ILE A 144 -11.81 15.67 2.63
C ILE A 144 -11.90 17.02 3.34
N LYS A 145 -13.00 17.76 3.14
CA LYS A 145 -13.27 19.05 3.79
C LYS A 145 -13.41 18.93 5.30
N ALA A 146 -14.16 17.94 5.78
CA ALA A 146 -14.32 17.67 7.21
C ALA A 146 -12.99 17.32 7.88
N THR A 147 -12.19 16.45 7.25
CA THR A 147 -10.85 16.07 7.71
C THR A 147 -9.92 17.28 7.80
N GLY A 148 -9.91 18.15 6.77
CA GLY A 148 -9.10 19.35 6.74
C GLY A 148 -9.44 20.34 7.87
N ARG A 149 -10.73 20.62 8.08
CA ARG A 149 -11.19 21.54 9.14
C ARG A 149 -10.93 20.99 10.54
N LEU A 150 -11.10 19.69 10.76
CA LEU A 150 -10.78 19.03 12.03
C LEU A 150 -9.29 19.06 12.33
N ASN A 151 -8.44 18.87 11.33
CA ASN A 151 -7.00 18.99 11.50
C ASN A 151 -6.59 20.41 11.93
N ARG A 152 -7.24 21.45 11.39
CA ARG A 152 -7.00 22.83 11.86
C ARG A 152 -7.42 23.04 13.30
N LEU A 153 -8.60 22.53 13.68
CA LEU A 153 -9.03 22.57 15.08
C LEU A 153 -8.00 21.88 15.99
N TYR A 154 -7.54 20.70 15.60
CA TYR A 154 -6.52 19.94 16.34
C TYR A 154 -5.23 20.75 16.54
N VAL A 155 -4.67 21.32 15.46
CA VAL A 155 -3.45 22.12 15.52
C VAL A 155 -3.63 23.38 16.38
N GLU A 156 -4.75 24.09 16.25
CA GLU A 156 -5.01 25.30 17.05
C GLU A 156 -5.20 24.99 18.54
N LEU A 157 -5.79 23.84 18.88
CA LEU A 157 -5.90 23.39 20.26
C LEU A 157 -4.52 23.09 20.86
N LEU A 158 -3.62 22.44 20.12
CA LEU A 158 -2.26 22.15 20.61
C LEU A 158 -1.43 23.40 20.89
N LYS A 159 -1.64 24.51 20.16
CA LYS A 159 -0.92 25.78 20.41
C LYS A 159 -1.13 26.33 21.82
N LEU A 160 -2.32 26.12 22.41
CA LEU A 160 -2.66 26.57 23.77
C LEU A 160 -2.50 25.46 24.81
N ASN A 161 -2.36 24.22 24.36
CA ASN A 161 -2.30 23.04 25.20
C ASN A 161 -1.09 22.17 24.81
N PRO A 162 0.16 22.69 24.86
CA PRO A 162 1.33 21.97 24.37
C PRO A 162 1.59 20.66 25.13
N ASP A 163 1.15 20.56 26.39
CA ASP A 163 1.26 19.34 27.18
C ASP A 163 0.38 18.19 26.68
N TRP A 164 -0.63 18.47 25.86
CA TRP A 164 -1.52 17.46 25.28
C TRP A 164 -0.90 16.71 24.10
N ASP A 165 0.19 17.25 23.53
CA ASP A 165 0.95 16.59 22.47
C ASP A 165 1.92 15.52 23.01
N LYS A 166 2.16 15.51 24.33
CA LYS A 166 3.03 14.53 24.99
C LYS A 166 2.35 13.16 24.99
N ALA A 167 3.16 12.10 24.83
CA ALA A 167 2.70 10.71 24.79
C ALA A 167 1.75 10.31 25.94
N GLU A 168 1.94 10.89 27.12
CA GLU A 168 1.14 10.62 28.33
C GLU A 168 -0.28 11.22 28.28
N ASN A 169 -0.49 12.33 27.56
CA ASN A 169 -1.78 13.03 27.47
C ASN A 169 -2.45 12.91 26.10
N ARG A 170 -1.71 12.42 25.09
CA ARG A 170 -2.18 12.29 23.71
C ARG A 170 -3.41 11.37 23.61
N GLU A 171 -3.50 10.33 24.44
CA GLU A 171 -4.69 9.47 24.53
C GLU A 171 -5.94 10.25 24.97
N MET A 172 -5.80 11.16 25.94
CA MET A 172 -6.92 12.02 26.38
C MET A 172 -7.36 12.98 25.27
N PHE A 173 -6.40 13.55 24.52
CA PHE A 173 -6.71 14.46 23.42
C PHE A 173 -7.48 13.78 22.30
N ASN A 174 -7.03 12.58 21.97
CA ASN A 174 -7.64 11.73 20.99
C ASN A 174 -9.07 11.31 21.38
N HIS A 175 -9.26 10.90 22.63
CA HIS A 175 -10.59 10.60 23.16
C HIS A 175 -11.53 11.82 23.11
N PHE A 176 -11.00 13.02 23.41
CA PHE A 176 -11.74 14.28 23.25
C PHE A 176 -12.19 14.50 21.80
N MET A 177 -11.31 14.28 20.82
CA MET A 177 -11.67 14.39 19.40
C MET A 177 -12.76 13.38 18.98
N ALA A 178 -12.71 12.14 19.48
CA ALA A 178 -13.75 11.14 19.23
C ALA A 178 -15.13 11.58 19.76
N ARG A 179 -15.19 12.22 20.93
CA ARG A 179 -16.43 12.78 21.49
C ARG A 179 -16.99 13.90 20.62
N LEU A 180 -16.15 14.82 20.14
CA LEU A 180 -16.60 15.90 19.25
C LEU A 180 -17.21 15.34 17.97
N ILE A 181 -16.54 14.38 17.34
CA ILE A 181 -17.01 13.72 16.12
C ILE A 181 -18.38 13.08 16.33
N PHE A 182 -18.56 12.34 17.43
CA PHE A 182 -19.85 11.77 17.77
C PHE A 182 -20.91 12.86 17.96
N CYS A 183 -20.61 13.96 18.67
CA CYS A 183 -21.56 15.03 18.90
C CYS A 183 -22.01 15.70 17.60
N PHE A 184 -21.08 15.97 16.67
CA PHE A 184 -21.41 16.54 15.36
C PHE A 184 -22.27 15.60 14.53
N PHE A 185 -21.94 14.31 14.52
CA PHE A 185 -22.77 13.30 13.88
C PHE A 185 -24.17 13.21 14.51
N ALA A 186 -24.25 13.24 15.85
CA ALA A 186 -25.48 13.06 16.60
C ALA A 186 -26.43 14.26 16.50
N GLU A 187 -25.91 15.48 16.44
CA GLU A 187 -26.76 16.67 16.25
C GLU A 187 -27.39 16.69 14.87
N ASP A 188 -26.65 16.31 13.82
CA ASP A 188 -27.18 16.34 12.47
C ASP A 188 -28.12 15.16 12.18
N THR A 189 -27.92 14.01 12.82
CA THR A 189 -28.77 12.83 12.58
C THR A 189 -30.01 12.76 13.47
N ASN A 190 -30.35 13.84 14.18
CA ASN A 190 -31.46 13.91 15.14
C ASN A 190 -31.35 12.97 16.35
N ILE A 191 -30.18 12.39 16.60
CA ILE A 191 -29.91 11.60 17.83
C ILE A 191 -30.09 12.49 19.07
N PHE A 192 -29.73 13.77 18.97
CA PHE A 192 -29.96 14.78 20.02
C PHE A 192 -31.36 15.40 20.00
N HIS A 193 -32.31 14.83 19.26
CA HIS A 193 -33.71 15.29 19.12
C HIS A 193 -33.90 16.67 18.44
N SER A 194 -32.83 17.42 18.21
CA SER A 194 -32.84 18.71 17.49
C SER A 194 -31.58 18.86 16.65
N GLU A 195 -31.75 19.33 15.42
CA GLU A 195 -30.65 19.63 14.49
C GLU A 195 -29.79 20.78 15.02
N GLY A 196 -28.47 20.60 15.00
CA GLY A 196 -27.50 21.60 15.46
C GLY A 196 -27.47 21.89 16.97
N LEU A 197 -28.10 21.05 17.82
CA LEU A 197 -28.23 21.31 19.26
C LEU A 197 -26.88 21.53 19.96
N PHE A 198 -25.87 20.73 19.61
CA PHE A 198 -24.56 20.78 20.25
C PHE A 198 -23.81 22.06 19.89
N THR A 199 -23.70 22.35 18.59
CA THR A 199 -23.02 23.53 18.06
C THR A 199 -23.74 24.82 18.49
N GLN A 200 -25.07 24.84 18.52
CA GLN A 200 -25.85 25.98 19.02
C GLN A 200 -25.65 26.20 20.52
N THR A 201 -25.66 25.14 21.33
CA THR A 201 -25.46 25.26 22.78
C THR A 201 -24.07 25.82 23.08
N ILE A 202 -23.03 25.36 22.39
CA ILE A 202 -21.68 25.92 22.51
C ILE A 202 -21.69 27.39 22.09
N THR A 203 -22.31 27.74 20.97
CA THR A 203 -22.38 29.11 20.47
C THR A 203 -23.00 30.06 21.51
N GLN A 204 -24.06 29.63 22.18
CA GLN A 204 -24.81 30.44 23.16
C GLN A 204 -24.12 30.53 24.52
N MET A 205 -23.55 29.43 25.01
CA MET A 205 -23.05 29.33 26.39
C MET A 205 -21.55 29.63 26.54
N SER A 206 -20.78 29.53 25.45
CA SER A 206 -19.36 29.90 25.46
C SER A 206 -19.15 31.36 25.09
N ALA A 207 -18.21 32.00 25.78
CA ALA A 207 -17.78 33.36 25.54
C ALA A 207 -17.18 33.50 24.12
N PRO A 208 -17.43 34.62 23.41
CA PRO A 208 -16.91 34.84 22.06
C PRO A 208 -15.37 34.76 21.94
N ASP A 209 -14.65 34.95 23.03
CA ASP A 209 -13.18 34.87 23.10
C ASP A 209 -12.65 33.45 23.36
N GLY A 210 -13.54 32.48 23.61
CA GLY A 210 -13.20 31.07 23.83
C GLY A 210 -12.89 30.70 25.29
N SER A 211 -12.85 31.67 26.21
CA SER A 211 -12.28 31.52 27.56
C SER A 211 -12.92 30.45 28.45
N ASN A 212 -14.21 30.16 28.28
CA ASN A 212 -14.96 29.14 29.04
C ASN A 212 -15.47 27.98 28.16
N THR A 213 -14.99 27.84 26.92
CA THR A 213 -15.48 26.79 26.00
C THR A 213 -15.25 25.39 26.56
N ASP A 214 -14.13 25.20 27.27
CA ASP A 214 -13.78 23.95 27.92
C ASP A 214 -14.76 23.58 29.03
N GLU A 215 -15.16 24.55 29.86
CA GLU A 215 -16.15 24.35 30.92
C GLU A 215 -17.52 23.96 30.36
N VAL A 216 -17.94 24.60 29.26
CA VAL A 216 -19.20 24.29 28.56
C VAL A 216 -19.17 22.87 28.01
N LEU A 217 -18.10 22.50 27.30
CA LEU A 217 -17.94 21.16 26.74
C LEU A 217 -17.86 20.08 27.82
N SER A 218 -17.14 20.33 28.92
CA SER A 218 -17.07 19.42 30.06
C SER A 218 -18.46 19.18 30.66
N GLU A 219 -19.27 20.23 30.83
CA GLU A 219 -20.63 20.11 31.34
C GLU A 219 -21.53 19.29 30.40
N LEU A 220 -21.41 19.50 29.09
CA LEU A 220 -22.14 18.72 28.07
C LEU A 220 -21.75 17.24 28.11
N PHE A 221 -20.46 16.94 28.20
CA PHE A 221 -19.97 15.56 28.29
C PHE A 221 -20.43 14.89 29.58
N ARG A 222 -20.43 15.60 30.71
CA ARG A 222 -20.99 15.10 31.98
C ARG A 222 -22.48 14.82 31.88
N ALA A 223 -23.25 15.69 31.23
CA ALA A 223 -24.68 15.46 31.00
C ALA A 223 -24.91 14.18 30.17
N MET A 224 -24.18 14.00 29.07
CA MET A 224 -24.26 12.80 28.22
C MET A 224 -23.74 11.52 28.91
N ALA A 225 -22.86 11.67 29.90
CA ALA A 225 -22.36 10.57 30.72
C ALA A 225 -23.31 10.15 31.87
N THR A 226 -24.29 10.98 32.23
CA THR A 226 -25.11 10.81 33.44
C THR A 226 -26.59 10.55 33.10
N PRO A 227 -27.21 9.47 33.61
CA PRO A 227 -28.64 9.21 33.39
C PRO A 227 -29.51 10.38 33.86
N LEU A 228 -30.57 10.72 33.11
CA LEU A 228 -31.45 11.86 33.39
C LEU A 228 -31.92 11.94 34.87
N LYS A 229 -32.21 10.79 35.50
CA LYS A 229 -32.67 10.71 36.89
C LYS A 229 -31.60 11.08 37.93
N GLU A 230 -30.33 11.01 37.57
CA GLU A 230 -29.18 11.23 38.46
C GLU A 230 -28.57 12.63 38.28
N ARG A 231 -28.98 13.38 37.24
CA ARG A 231 -28.39 14.67 36.87
C ARG A 231 -28.56 15.76 37.93
N GLU A 232 -29.70 15.79 38.63
CA GLU A 232 -29.94 16.75 39.71
C GLU A 232 -28.97 16.50 40.87
N ALA A 233 -28.81 15.24 41.29
CA ALA A 233 -27.87 14.85 42.33
C ALA A 233 -26.40 15.08 41.93
N ALA A 234 -26.08 14.91 40.64
CA ALA A 234 -24.76 15.17 40.07
C ALA A 234 -24.45 16.66 39.84
N GLY A 235 -25.42 17.55 40.11
CA GLY A 235 -25.26 19.00 39.97
C GLY A 235 -25.13 19.48 38.52
N ILE A 236 -25.68 18.73 37.56
CA ILE A 236 -25.62 19.08 36.14
C ILE A 236 -26.44 20.35 35.87
N ARG A 237 -25.86 21.29 35.12
CA ARG A 237 -26.53 22.56 34.80
C ARG A 237 -27.80 22.34 33.99
N SER A 238 -28.84 23.12 34.29
CA SER A 238 -30.18 22.95 33.70
C SER A 238 -30.22 23.01 32.18
N TRP A 239 -29.38 23.85 31.55
CA TRP A 239 -29.29 23.98 30.10
C TRP A 239 -28.66 22.77 29.41
N ALA A 240 -27.89 21.94 30.12
CA ALA A 240 -27.32 20.70 29.59
C ALA A 240 -28.29 19.51 29.69
N ASN A 241 -29.41 19.66 30.42
CA ASN A 241 -30.38 18.57 30.60
C ASN A 241 -31.14 18.18 29.33
N VAL A 242 -31.10 19.02 28.28
CA VAL A 242 -31.73 18.74 26.98
C VAL A 242 -31.03 17.62 26.21
N PHE A 243 -29.76 17.33 26.52
CA PHE A 243 -29.01 16.27 25.85
C PHE A 243 -29.44 14.89 26.35
N PRO A 244 -29.54 13.88 25.47
CA PRO A 244 -29.87 12.53 25.89
C PRO A 244 -28.74 11.90 26.71
N TYR A 245 -29.06 10.80 27.39
CA TYR A 245 -28.04 9.96 28.01
C TYR A 245 -27.40 9.07 26.94
N VAL A 246 -26.08 9.13 26.81
CA VAL A 246 -25.36 8.49 25.69
C VAL A 246 -24.57 7.25 26.12
N ASN A 247 -23.91 7.29 27.27
CA ASN A 247 -22.71 6.48 27.56
C ASN A 247 -22.78 4.96 27.24
N GLY A 248 -21.59 4.39 27.16
CA GLY A 248 -21.23 3.05 26.66
C GLY A 248 -19.71 3.09 26.47
N GLY A 249 -19.01 3.59 27.49
CA GLY A 249 -17.58 3.93 27.46
C GLY A 249 -17.22 5.32 26.88
N LEU A 250 -17.92 5.80 25.84
CA LEU A 250 -17.49 7.01 25.06
C LEU A 250 -17.38 8.32 25.87
N PHE A 251 -18.27 8.53 26.83
CA PHE A 251 -18.26 9.72 27.71
C PHE A 251 -17.77 9.40 29.13
N SER A 252 -17.21 8.20 29.34
CA SER A 252 -16.68 7.75 30.62
C SER A 252 -15.22 8.21 30.80
N GLY A 253 -14.70 8.27 32.03
CA GLY A 253 -13.25 8.44 32.28
C GLY A 253 -12.71 9.86 32.50
N GLY A 254 -13.57 10.87 32.73
CA GLY A 254 -13.15 12.19 33.25
C GLY A 254 -13.30 13.38 32.29
N GLU A 255 -13.20 14.59 32.88
CA GLU A 255 -13.51 15.92 32.33
C GLU A 255 -12.37 16.54 31.47
N GLY A 256 -11.51 15.71 30.88
CA GLY A 256 -10.38 16.20 30.09
C GLY A 256 -10.85 16.93 28.82
N VAL A 257 -10.98 18.25 28.89
CA VAL A 257 -11.23 19.14 27.74
C VAL A 257 -10.08 20.14 27.63
N PRO A 258 -9.45 20.29 26.46
CA PRO A 258 -8.38 21.27 26.26
C PRO A 258 -8.92 22.70 26.33
N ARG A 259 -8.08 23.66 26.73
CA ARG A 259 -8.43 25.09 26.71
C ARG A 259 -8.57 25.60 25.29
N PHE A 260 -9.48 26.54 25.08
CA PHE A 260 -9.77 27.13 23.76
C PHE A 260 -9.29 28.57 23.65
N SER A 261 -8.85 28.96 22.46
CA SER A 261 -8.82 30.36 22.04
C SER A 261 -10.05 30.70 21.22
N LYS A 262 -10.22 32.00 20.97
CA LYS A 262 -11.13 32.53 19.95
C LYS A 262 -11.01 31.80 18.61
N ILE A 263 -9.79 31.52 18.16
CA ILE A 263 -9.53 30.84 16.87
C ILE A 263 -9.97 29.38 16.94
N ALA A 264 -9.55 28.63 17.98
CA ALA A 264 -9.96 27.24 18.16
C ALA A 264 -11.48 27.10 18.28
N ARG A 265 -12.14 28.02 19.00
CA ARG A 265 -13.61 28.06 19.10
C ARG A 265 -14.24 28.32 17.73
N SER A 266 -13.69 29.25 16.94
CA SER A 266 -14.20 29.51 15.59
C SER A 266 -14.13 28.26 14.72
N TYR A 267 -13.00 27.54 14.75
CA TYR A 267 -12.87 26.28 14.01
C TYR A 267 -13.83 25.20 14.51
N LEU A 268 -14.04 25.07 15.82
CA LEU A 268 -15.01 24.14 16.39
C LEU A 268 -16.41 24.38 15.81
N LEU A 269 -16.87 25.64 15.75
CA LEU A 269 -18.17 25.99 15.19
C LEU A 269 -18.21 25.79 13.67
N HIS A 270 -17.13 26.11 12.95
CA HIS A 270 -17.05 25.88 11.50
C HIS A 270 -17.10 24.41 11.12
N VAL A 271 -16.58 23.54 11.99
CA VAL A 271 -16.63 22.09 11.86
C VAL A 271 -18.03 21.58 12.19
N GLY A 272 -18.66 22.09 13.25
CA GLY A 272 -20.03 21.74 13.63
C GLY A 272 -21.11 22.17 12.65
N ASN A 273 -20.85 23.22 11.85
CA ASN A 273 -21.76 23.67 10.79
C ASN A 273 -21.64 22.89 9.47
N LEU A 274 -20.83 21.83 9.42
CA LEU A 274 -20.80 20.91 8.28
C LEU A 274 -22.01 19.96 8.32
N ASP A 275 -22.41 19.37 7.20
CA ASP A 275 -23.49 18.38 7.15
C ASP A 275 -22.97 16.96 7.42
N TRP A 276 -22.86 16.60 8.69
CA TRP A 276 -22.35 15.32 9.16
C TRP A 276 -23.26 14.12 8.83
N LYS A 277 -24.46 14.33 8.27
CA LYS A 277 -25.28 13.22 7.72
C LYS A 277 -24.59 12.55 6.54
N ARG A 278 -23.76 13.31 5.80
CA ARG A 278 -23.08 12.87 4.59
C ARG A 278 -21.75 12.16 4.84
N ILE A 279 -21.32 12.07 6.09
CA ILE A 279 -20.05 11.46 6.45
C ILE A 279 -20.07 9.94 6.23
N ASN A 280 -19.07 9.42 5.51
CA ASN A 280 -18.92 7.98 5.39
C ASN A 280 -18.06 7.46 6.55
N PRO A 281 -18.49 6.44 7.32
CA PRO A 281 -17.74 5.98 8.51
C PRO A 281 -16.32 5.47 8.22
N ASP A 282 -15.98 5.17 6.97
CA ASP A 282 -14.62 4.80 6.59
C ASP A 282 -13.64 5.99 6.60
N ILE A 283 -14.13 7.24 6.58
CA ILE A 283 -13.33 8.47 6.70
C ILE A 283 -12.54 8.54 8.00
N PHE A 284 -13.00 7.89 9.06
CA PHE A 284 -12.36 8.03 10.37
C PHE A 284 -10.90 7.56 10.31
N GLY A 285 -10.58 6.66 9.37
CA GLY A 285 -9.20 6.32 9.04
C GLY A 285 -8.38 7.48 8.49
N SER A 286 -8.87 8.24 7.51
CA SER A 286 -8.17 9.42 6.99
C SER A 286 -8.08 10.56 8.01
N MET A 287 -9.08 10.68 8.89
CA MET A 287 -9.06 11.65 9.99
C MET A 287 -7.99 11.33 11.02
N ILE A 288 -7.88 10.07 11.47
CA ILE A 288 -6.79 9.64 12.37
C ILE A 288 -5.44 9.94 11.73
N GLN A 289 -5.28 9.61 10.45
CA GLN A 289 -4.04 9.90 9.74
C GLN A 289 -3.72 11.39 9.77
N ALA A 290 -4.66 12.25 9.40
CA ALA A 290 -4.45 13.70 9.34
C ALA A 290 -4.00 14.28 10.69
N VAL A 291 -4.51 13.71 11.77
CA VAL A 291 -4.26 14.13 13.16
C VAL A 291 -2.98 13.50 13.76
N ALA A 292 -2.51 12.38 13.20
CA ALA A 292 -1.26 11.73 13.61
C ALA A 292 -0.01 12.36 12.96
N ASP A 293 1.10 12.39 13.71
CA ASP A 293 2.38 13.00 13.32
C ASP A 293 3.06 12.27 12.14
N GLU A 294 3.85 12.98 11.32
CA GLU A 294 4.51 12.42 10.12
C GLU A 294 5.49 11.29 10.45
N GLU A 295 6.22 11.38 11.56
CA GLU A 295 7.13 10.31 12.02
C GLU A 295 6.37 9.04 12.44
N GLU A 296 5.19 9.17 13.07
CA GLU A 296 4.35 8.04 13.47
C GLU A 296 3.69 7.35 12.27
N ARG A 297 3.29 8.12 11.24
CA ARG A 297 2.73 7.56 10.00
C ARG A 297 3.70 6.61 9.31
N GLY A 298 5.00 6.96 9.27
CA GLY A 298 6.05 6.15 8.66
C GLY A 298 6.48 4.95 9.51
N ALA A 299 6.54 5.10 10.84
CA ALA A 299 7.03 4.06 11.74
C ALA A 299 6.05 2.89 11.93
N LEU A 300 4.74 3.12 11.81
CA LEU A 300 3.70 2.13 12.10
C LEU A 300 2.95 1.64 10.86
N GLY A 301 3.22 2.20 9.68
CA GLY A 301 2.47 1.89 8.46
C GLY A 301 0.98 2.26 8.57
N MET A 302 0.64 3.29 9.35
CA MET A 302 -0.75 3.77 9.54
C MET A 302 -1.27 4.38 8.24
N HIS A 303 -1.81 3.50 7.40
CA HIS A 303 -2.23 3.79 6.05
C HIS A 303 -3.73 3.48 5.89
N TYR A 304 -4.54 4.54 5.71
CA TYR A 304 -5.95 4.41 5.34
C TYR A 304 -6.07 3.44 4.17
N THR A 305 -6.98 2.48 4.32
CA THR A 305 -7.23 1.45 3.32
C THR A 305 -8.54 1.79 2.62
N SER A 306 -8.47 2.16 1.34
CA SER A 306 -9.64 2.59 0.55
C SER A 306 -10.67 1.48 0.37
N VAL A 307 -11.96 1.83 0.27
CA VAL A 307 -13.06 0.88 0.03
C VAL A 307 -12.78 -0.10 -1.13
N PRO A 308 -12.30 0.31 -2.32
CA PRO A 308 -11.99 -0.64 -3.40
C PRO A 308 -10.97 -1.70 -3.02
N ASN A 309 -9.95 -1.30 -2.25
CA ASN A 309 -8.91 -2.21 -1.81
C ASN A 309 -9.40 -3.13 -0.68
N ILE A 310 -10.29 -2.65 0.20
CA ILE A 310 -10.99 -3.52 1.17
C ILE A 310 -11.83 -4.56 0.43
N LEU A 311 -12.58 -4.16 -0.59
CA LEU A 311 -13.42 -5.07 -1.37
C LEU A 311 -12.61 -6.10 -2.15
N LYS A 312 -11.39 -5.77 -2.64
CA LYS A 312 -10.47 -6.79 -3.20
C LYS A 312 -10.13 -7.91 -2.21
N VAL A 313 -10.21 -7.66 -0.91
CA VAL A 313 -10.02 -8.67 0.15
C VAL A 313 -11.35 -9.36 0.47
N LEU A 314 -12.39 -8.59 0.81
CA LEU A 314 -13.65 -9.13 1.34
C LEU A 314 -14.49 -9.88 0.30
N ASN A 315 -14.49 -9.42 -0.96
CA ASN A 315 -15.20 -10.07 -2.07
C ASN A 315 -14.78 -11.53 -2.23
N PRO A 316 -13.49 -11.82 -2.53
CA PRO A 316 -13.07 -13.19 -2.70
C PRO A 316 -13.00 -13.99 -1.40
N LEU A 317 -12.94 -13.32 -0.23
CA LEU A 317 -12.92 -13.98 1.07
C LEU A 317 -14.28 -14.59 1.42
N PHE A 318 -15.38 -13.83 1.29
CA PHE A 318 -16.72 -14.34 1.62
C PHE A 318 -17.90 -13.59 0.99
N LEU A 319 -17.78 -12.31 0.64
CA LEU A 319 -18.93 -11.53 0.15
C LEU A 319 -19.45 -12.03 -1.21
N ASP A 320 -18.56 -12.50 -2.10
CA ASP A 320 -18.98 -13.08 -3.39
C ASP A 320 -19.86 -14.31 -3.17
N ASP A 321 -19.46 -15.23 -2.28
CA ASP A 321 -20.23 -16.43 -1.94
C ASP A 321 -21.63 -16.07 -1.39
N LEU A 322 -21.72 -15.07 -0.50
CA LEU A 322 -23.00 -14.62 0.03
C LEU A 322 -23.92 -14.03 -1.05
N ARG A 323 -23.37 -13.23 -1.98
CA ARG A 323 -24.13 -12.65 -3.09
C ARG A 323 -24.57 -13.74 -4.08
N GLU A 324 -23.69 -14.69 -4.40
CA GLU A 324 -24.03 -15.85 -5.24
C GLU A 324 -25.15 -16.68 -4.63
N GLN A 325 -25.11 -16.95 -3.33
CA GLN A 325 -26.17 -17.67 -2.62
C GLN A 325 -27.49 -16.89 -2.57
N LEU A 326 -27.44 -15.56 -2.43
CA LEU A 326 -28.62 -14.71 -2.52
C LEU A 326 -29.29 -14.80 -3.90
N GLU A 327 -28.49 -14.75 -4.97
CA GLU A 327 -29.01 -14.90 -6.33
C GLU A 327 -29.54 -16.31 -6.58
N ALA A 328 -28.82 -17.35 -6.14
CA ALA A 328 -29.27 -18.75 -6.26
C ALA A 328 -30.52 -19.07 -5.42
N ALA A 329 -30.78 -18.31 -4.36
CA ALA A 329 -32.00 -18.43 -3.56
C ALA A 329 -33.24 -17.92 -4.32
N GLY A 330 -33.09 -16.96 -5.24
CA GLY A 330 -34.20 -16.29 -5.92
C GLY A 330 -35.22 -15.74 -4.93
N ASP A 331 -36.49 -16.10 -5.12
CA ASP A 331 -37.61 -15.77 -4.23
C ASP A 331 -38.00 -16.93 -3.28
N ASN A 332 -37.15 -17.96 -3.14
CA ASN A 332 -37.44 -19.09 -2.26
C ASN A 332 -37.30 -18.68 -0.80
N ALA A 333 -38.44 -18.51 -0.12
CA ALA A 333 -38.52 -18.07 1.27
C ALA A 333 -37.63 -18.90 2.23
N ARG A 334 -37.58 -20.23 2.10
CA ARG A 334 -36.78 -21.09 3.00
C ARG A 334 -35.28 -20.86 2.80
N LYS A 335 -34.82 -20.83 1.54
CA LYS A 335 -33.40 -20.55 1.23
C LYS A 335 -32.97 -19.17 1.71
N LEU A 336 -33.82 -18.16 1.51
CA LEU A 336 -33.59 -16.80 1.98
C LEU A 336 -33.50 -16.73 3.52
N LEU A 337 -34.37 -17.45 4.23
CA LEU A 337 -34.31 -17.54 5.70
C LEU A 337 -33.01 -18.21 6.18
N HIS A 338 -32.60 -19.31 5.54
CA HIS A 338 -31.34 -19.98 5.89
C HIS A 338 -30.13 -19.06 5.65
N LEU A 339 -30.12 -18.30 4.55
CA LEU A 339 -29.05 -17.35 4.27
C LEU A 339 -29.01 -16.23 5.34
N ARG A 340 -30.16 -15.71 5.77
CA ARG A 340 -30.21 -14.74 6.88
C ARG A 340 -29.69 -15.32 8.19
N GLN A 341 -30.10 -16.55 8.53
CA GLN A 341 -29.61 -17.25 9.72
C GLN A 341 -28.10 -17.51 9.66
N ARG A 342 -27.54 -17.76 8.48
CA ARG A 342 -26.09 -17.86 8.26
C ARG A 342 -25.41 -16.52 8.50
N LEU A 343 -25.90 -15.42 7.91
CA LEU A 343 -25.36 -14.07 8.12
C LEU A 343 -25.24 -13.70 9.60
N ALA A 344 -26.27 -14.01 10.41
CA ALA A 344 -26.29 -13.76 11.85
C ALA A 344 -25.18 -14.50 12.63
N LYS A 345 -24.61 -15.58 12.07
CA LYS A 345 -23.56 -16.40 12.68
C LYS A 345 -22.16 -16.15 12.12
N ILE A 346 -22.03 -15.31 11.08
CA ILE A 346 -20.73 -14.96 10.48
C ILE A 346 -19.99 -14.02 11.42
N ARG A 347 -18.71 -14.31 11.64
CA ARG A 347 -17.79 -13.50 12.44
C ARG A 347 -16.66 -12.97 11.58
N VAL A 348 -16.41 -11.67 11.68
CA VAL A 348 -15.32 -11.00 10.96
C VAL A 348 -14.32 -10.51 11.99
N PHE A 349 -13.06 -10.89 11.86
CA PHE A 349 -12.01 -10.58 12.81
C PHE A 349 -10.83 -9.89 12.14
N ASP A 350 -10.52 -8.66 12.60
CA ASP A 350 -9.37 -7.89 12.13
C ASP A 350 -8.31 -7.71 13.24
N PRO A 351 -7.23 -8.51 13.25
CA PRO A 351 -6.20 -8.46 14.29
C PRO A 351 -5.19 -7.30 14.11
N ALA A 352 -5.45 -6.34 13.23
CA ALA A 352 -4.70 -5.09 13.09
C ALA A 352 -5.64 -4.01 12.55
N CYS A 353 -6.74 -3.77 13.25
CA CYS A 353 -7.92 -3.13 12.66
C CYS A 353 -7.77 -1.63 12.39
N GLY A 354 -6.79 -0.95 12.99
CA GLY A 354 -6.66 0.50 12.89
C GLY A 354 -7.98 1.18 13.27
N SER A 355 -8.50 2.02 12.36
CA SER A 355 -9.80 2.70 12.50
C SER A 355 -11.03 1.81 12.27
N GLY A 356 -10.86 0.51 12.02
CA GLY A 356 -11.95 -0.44 11.87
C GLY A 356 -12.55 -0.53 10.46
N ASN A 357 -11.91 0.06 9.44
CA ASN A 357 -12.52 0.16 8.10
C ASN A 357 -12.90 -1.19 7.48
N PHE A 358 -12.08 -2.24 7.65
CA PHE A 358 -12.45 -3.60 7.17
C PHE A 358 -13.73 -4.10 7.83
N LEU A 359 -13.87 -3.89 9.14
CA LEU A 359 -15.04 -4.31 9.92
C LEU A 359 -16.29 -3.52 9.52
N VAL A 360 -16.15 -2.19 9.35
CA VAL A 360 -17.23 -1.29 8.93
C VAL A 360 -17.75 -1.68 7.54
N ILE A 361 -16.86 -1.87 6.56
CA ILE A 361 -17.27 -2.23 5.21
C ILE A 361 -17.86 -3.64 5.17
N ALA A 362 -17.26 -4.60 5.87
CA ALA A 362 -17.84 -5.94 5.99
C ALA A 362 -19.27 -5.89 6.56
N TYR A 363 -19.50 -5.10 7.62
CA TYR A 363 -20.81 -4.92 8.23
C TYR A 363 -21.82 -4.30 7.25
N LYS A 364 -21.46 -3.19 6.59
CA LYS A 364 -22.35 -2.50 5.63
C LYS A 364 -22.76 -3.41 4.46
N GLU A 365 -21.80 -4.15 3.90
CA GLU A 365 -22.05 -5.09 2.79
C GLU A 365 -22.94 -6.25 3.23
N MET A 366 -22.71 -6.83 4.42
CA MET A 366 -23.57 -7.88 4.97
C MET A 366 -24.99 -7.36 5.26
N ARG A 367 -25.14 -6.14 5.80
CA ARG A 367 -26.44 -5.48 6.01
C ARG A 367 -27.18 -5.24 4.70
N GLN A 368 -26.48 -4.90 3.62
CA GLN A 368 -27.09 -4.75 2.30
C GLN A 368 -27.66 -6.07 1.77
N ILE A 369 -26.94 -7.18 1.96
CA ILE A 369 -27.40 -8.52 1.59
C ILE A 369 -28.63 -8.90 2.44
N GLU A 370 -28.59 -8.68 3.76
CA GLU A 370 -29.71 -8.92 4.66
C GLU A 370 -30.95 -8.09 4.29
N ALA A 371 -30.79 -6.80 3.99
CA ALA A 371 -31.87 -5.94 3.55
C ALA A 371 -32.52 -6.45 2.26
N LYS A 372 -31.72 -6.97 1.32
CA LYS A 372 -32.26 -7.57 0.09
C LYS A 372 -33.04 -8.84 0.37
N ILE A 373 -32.57 -9.67 1.30
CA ILE A 373 -33.30 -10.85 1.79
C ILE A 373 -34.65 -10.44 2.37
N ASN A 374 -34.65 -9.46 3.27
CA ASN A 374 -35.86 -8.95 3.93
C ASN A 374 -36.87 -8.39 2.91
N GLN A 375 -36.38 -7.64 1.91
CA GLN A 375 -37.21 -7.14 0.81
C GLN A 375 -37.87 -8.29 0.03
N ARG A 376 -37.11 -9.31 -0.40
CA ARG A 376 -37.64 -10.46 -1.15
C ARG A 376 -38.61 -11.31 -0.33
N ARG A 377 -38.49 -11.29 1.00
CA ARG A 377 -39.39 -11.98 1.93
C ARG A 377 -40.63 -11.17 2.33
N GLY A 378 -40.75 -9.91 1.91
CA GLY A 378 -41.86 -9.04 2.31
C GLY A 378 -41.76 -8.54 3.76
N GLU A 379 -40.55 -8.49 4.33
CA GLU A 379 -40.26 -8.09 5.71
C GLU A 379 -39.32 -6.84 5.77
N PRO A 380 -39.55 -5.75 5.01
CA PRO A 380 -38.55 -4.70 4.81
C PRO A 380 -38.15 -3.94 6.10
N GLU A 381 -39.04 -3.83 7.06
CA GLU A 381 -38.81 -3.09 8.33
C GLU A 381 -38.15 -3.95 9.42
N ARG A 382 -37.84 -5.22 9.13
CA ARG A 382 -37.28 -6.15 10.11
C ARG A 382 -35.92 -5.66 10.61
N ARG A 383 -35.74 -5.74 11.94
CA ARG A 383 -34.46 -5.46 12.59
C ARG A 383 -33.38 -6.45 12.13
N SER A 384 -32.15 -5.97 12.01
CA SER A 384 -30.96 -6.79 11.74
C SER A 384 -30.81 -7.92 12.75
N GLU A 385 -30.59 -9.13 12.27
CA GLU A 385 -30.21 -10.30 13.07
C GLU A 385 -28.68 -10.42 13.19
N ILE A 386 -27.92 -9.57 12.49
CA ILE A 386 -26.45 -9.52 12.52
C ILE A 386 -26.00 -8.67 13.72
N PRO A 387 -25.37 -9.25 14.77
CA PRO A 387 -24.92 -8.49 15.92
C PRO A 387 -23.55 -7.84 15.68
N LEU A 388 -23.34 -6.62 16.19
CA LEU A 388 -22.02 -5.96 16.16
C LEU A 388 -20.93 -6.77 16.87
N THR A 389 -21.29 -7.60 17.85
CA THR A 389 -20.38 -8.49 18.57
C THR A 389 -19.76 -9.59 17.69
N ASN A 390 -20.22 -9.76 16.45
CA ASN A 390 -19.57 -10.62 15.47
C ASN A 390 -18.36 -9.96 14.77
N PHE A 391 -18.21 -8.63 14.88
CA PHE A 391 -17.13 -7.86 14.26
C PHE A 391 -16.06 -7.54 15.31
N ARG A 392 -14.98 -8.32 15.30
CA ARG A 392 -13.92 -8.24 16.31
C ARG A 392 -12.69 -7.55 15.75
N GLY A 393 -11.98 -6.79 16.58
CA GLY A 393 -10.71 -6.19 16.18
C GLY A 393 -9.67 -6.14 17.29
N ILE A 394 -8.39 -6.13 16.92
CA ILE A 394 -7.27 -5.80 17.80
C ILE A 394 -6.52 -4.62 17.21
N GLU A 395 -6.26 -3.61 18.02
CA GLU A 395 -5.48 -2.44 17.64
C GLU A 395 -4.54 -2.05 18.79
N ILE A 396 -3.28 -1.73 18.50
CA ILE A 396 -2.29 -1.44 19.53
C ILE A 396 -2.45 -0.02 20.11
N ARG A 397 -3.04 0.90 19.34
CA ARG A 397 -3.29 2.28 19.75
C ARG A 397 -4.71 2.46 20.30
N HIS A 398 -4.81 2.95 21.53
CA HIS A 398 -6.09 3.17 22.20
C HIS A 398 -7.07 4.01 21.36
N PHE A 399 -6.61 5.14 20.83
CA PHE A 399 -7.45 6.02 20.02
C PHE A 399 -8.03 5.34 18.78
N ALA A 400 -7.19 4.65 18.01
CA ALA A 400 -7.65 3.97 16.80
C ALA A 400 -8.66 2.86 17.15
N ALA A 401 -8.44 2.15 18.25
CA ALA A 401 -9.39 1.17 18.78
C ALA A 401 -10.75 1.81 19.15
N GLU A 402 -10.76 2.97 19.80
CA GLU A 402 -12.00 3.71 20.13
C GLU A 402 -12.75 4.18 18.89
N ILE A 403 -12.02 4.72 17.92
CA ILE A 403 -12.59 5.15 16.65
C ILE A 403 -13.18 3.95 15.89
N ALA A 404 -12.53 2.79 15.91
CA ALA A 404 -13.08 1.58 15.31
C ALA A 404 -14.42 1.16 15.97
N ARG A 405 -14.55 1.32 17.29
CA ARG A 405 -15.83 1.08 18.00
C ARG A 405 -16.90 2.06 17.55
N LEU A 406 -16.56 3.35 17.54
CA LEU A 406 -17.47 4.42 17.13
C LEU A 406 -17.92 4.25 15.67
N ALA A 407 -17.00 3.93 14.77
CA ALA A 407 -17.28 3.74 13.35
C ALA A 407 -18.29 2.60 13.10
N LEU A 408 -18.18 1.50 13.84
CA LEU A 408 -19.13 0.38 13.77
C LEU A 408 -20.52 0.76 14.28
N ILE A 409 -20.62 1.50 15.39
CA ILE A 409 -21.90 2.01 15.93
C ILE A 409 -22.58 2.94 14.92
N ILE A 410 -21.80 3.87 14.35
CA ILE A 410 -22.30 4.79 13.33
C ILE A 410 -22.77 4.02 12.09
N ALA A 411 -22.02 3.00 11.66
CA ALA A 411 -22.39 2.16 10.53
C ALA A 411 -23.69 1.38 10.78
N GLU A 412 -23.91 0.85 11.99
CA GLU A 412 -25.17 0.24 12.41
C GLU A 412 -26.34 1.22 12.29
N PHE A 413 -26.19 2.41 12.87
CA PHE A 413 -27.23 3.44 12.80
C PHE A 413 -27.54 3.86 11.36
N GLN A 414 -26.51 4.12 10.54
CA GLN A 414 -26.71 4.49 9.14
C GLN A 414 -27.44 3.39 8.35
N CYS A 415 -27.11 2.11 8.59
CA CYS A 415 -27.82 1.00 7.98
C CYS A 415 -29.28 0.90 8.46
N ASP A 416 -29.53 1.14 9.75
CA ASP A 416 -30.88 1.15 10.30
C ASP A 416 -31.72 2.29 9.72
N VAL A 417 -31.17 3.50 9.61
CA VAL A 417 -31.84 4.63 8.93
C VAL A 417 -32.16 4.27 7.48
N LEU A 418 -31.20 3.68 6.76
CA LEU A 418 -31.33 3.36 5.35
C LEU A 418 -32.37 2.26 5.08
N TYR A 419 -32.41 1.22 5.91
CA TYR A 419 -33.22 0.03 5.65
C TYR A 419 -34.51 -0.06 6.48
N ARG A 420 -34.57 0.57 7.66
CA ARG A 420 -35.76 0.55 8.55
C ARG A 420 -36.44 1.92 8.65
N GLY A 421 -35.76 2.99 8.24
CA GLY A 421 -36.24 4.36 8.35
C GLY A 421 -35.82 5.05 9.67
N PRO A 422 -35.81 6.40 9.68
CA PRO A 422 -35.20 7.20 10.74
C PRO A 422 -35.90 7.06 12.10
N MET A 423 -37.23 6.90 12.12
CA MET A 423 -37.99 6.82 13.36
C MET A 423 -37.63 5.58 14.19
N LEU A 424 -37.54 4.42 13.54
CA LEU A 424 -37.19 3.16 14.21
C LEU A 424 -35.72 3.13 14.64
N ALA A 425 -34.82 3.68 13.81
CA ALA A 425 -33.40 3.77 14.12
C ALA A 425 -33.14 4.61 15.38
N LEU A 426 -33.77 5.79 15.48
CA LEU A 426 -33.60 6.71 16.61
C LEU A 426 -34.12 6.14 17.93
N ALA A 427 -35.20 5.36 17.91
CA ALA A 427 -35.81 4.79 19.11
C ALA A 427 -34.91 3.74 19.81
N GLU A 428 -33.99 3.12 19.07
CA GLU A 428 -33.15 2.01 19.55
C GLU A 428 -31.66 2.38 19.69
N PHE A 429 -31.24 3.58 19.24
CA PHE A 429 -29.82 3.95 19.17
C PHE A 429 -29.17 4.26 20.53
N LEU A 430 -29.89 4.96 21.42
CA LEU A 430 -29.38 5.32 22.74
C LEU A 430 -30.07 4.54 23.86
N PRO A 431 -29.35 4.15 24.93
CA PRO A 431 -27.92 4.41 25.18
C PRO A 431 -26.98 3.46 24.42
N LEU A 432 -25.72 3.86 24.25
CA LEU A 432 -24.69 3.01 23.64
C LEU A 432 -24.38 1.81 24.53
N LYS A 433 -24.16 0.64 23.92
CA LYS A 433 -23.74 -0.56 24.65
C LYS A 433 -22.23 -0.54 24.90
N ASP A 434 -21.81 -1.02 26.07
CA ASP A 434 -20.39 -1.15 26.46
C ASP A 434 -19.80 -2.53 26.07
N ASP A 435 -20.28 -3.11 24.97
CA ASP A 435 -19.83 -4.45 24.56
C ASP A 435 -18.40 -4.36 23.96
N ASN A 436 -17.48 -5.18 24.48
CA ASN A 436 -16.07 -5.11 24.10
C ASN A 436 -15.76 -5.90 22.82
N TRP A 437 -16.07 -5.34 21.64
CA TRP A 437 -15.77 -5.97 20.34
C TRP A 437 -14.45 -5.54 19.69
N ILE A 438 -13.89 -4.37 20.05
CA ILE A 438 -12.52 -3.96 19.68
C ILE A 438 -11.62 -3.98 20.92
N THR A 439 -10.51 -4.70 20.86
CA THR A 439 -9.53 -4.83 21.95
C THR A 439 -8.31 -3.94 21.68
N CYS A 440 -7.93 -3.13 22.67
CA CYS A 440 -6.68 -2.38 22.62
C CYS A 440 -5.51 -3.26 23.12
N GLY A 441 -4.51 -3.53 22.28
CA GLY A 441 -3.28 -4.22 22.67
C GLY A 441 -2.49 -4.82 21.51
N ASN A 442 -1.36 -5.47 21.83
CA ASN A 442 -0.47 -6.06 20.82
C ASN A 442 -0.99 -7.43 20.35
N ALA A 443 -1.51 -7.48 19.12
CA ALA A 443 -2.08 -8.69 18.51
C ALA A 443 -1.10 -9.89 18.46
N LEU A 444 0.21 -9.67 18.38
CA LEU A 444 1.18 -10.76 18.37
C LEU A 444 1.38 -11.40 19.75
N ARG A 445 1.01 -10.70 20.82
CA ARG A 445 1.13 -11.19 22.21
C ARG A 445 -0.19 -11.70 22.78
N LEU A 446 -1.32 -11.14 22.33
CA LEU A 446 -2.65 -11.50 22.81
C LEU A 446 -3.09 -12.88 22.29
N ASP A 447 -3.91 -13.57 23.07
CA ASP A 447 -4.56 -14.81 22.63
C ASP A 447 -5.82 -14.52 21.81
N TRP A 448 -5.77 -14.86 20.53
CA TRP A 448 -6.86 -14.60 19.59
C TRP A 448 -8.08 -15.48 19.85
N LEU A 449 -7.90 -16.70 20.39
CA LEU A 449 -9.01 -17.59 20.69
C LEU A 449 -9.84 -17.07 21.86
N SER A 450 -9.20 -16.46 22.86
CA SER A 450 -9.91 -15.81 23.97
C SER A 450 -10.69 -14.57 23.52
N LEU A 451 -10.14 -13.79 22.58
CA LEU A 451 -10.76 -12.53 22.12
C LEU A 451 -11.84 -12.75 21.04
N CYS A 452 -11.67 -13.78 20.21
CA CYS A 452 -12.63 -14.19 19.19
C CYS A 452 -12.86 -15.71 19.29
N PRO A 453 -13.62 -16.19 20.28
CA PRO A 453 -13.84 -17.62 20.49
C PRO A 453 -14.59 -18.25 19.31
N PRO A 454 -14.23 -19.45 18.82
CA PRO A 454 -14.78 -20.01 17.60
C PRO A 454 -16.23 -20.49 17.68
N THR A 455 -16.80 -20.61 18.88
CA THR A 455 -18.21 -20.88 19.11
C THR A 455 -18.77 -19.80 20.02
N GLY A 456 -19.92 -19.22 19.67
CA GLY A 456 -20.65 -18.37 20.59
C GLY A 456 -21.22 -19.24 21.70
N THR A 457 -21.07 -18.84 22.96
CA THR A 457 -21.89 -19.37 24.05
C THR A 457 -23.35 -19.24 23.61
N ALA A 458 -24.04 -20.37 23.47
CA ALA A 458 -25.34 -20.53 22.83
C ALA A 458 -26.28 -19.33 23.01
N VAL A 459 -26.65 -18.70 21.89
CA VAL A 459 -27.92 -17.97 21.83
C VAL A 459 -29.02 -19.03 21.91
N LYS A 460 -29.61 -19.20 23.09
CA LYS A 460 -30.91 -19.86 23.20
C LYS A 460 -31.86 -19.01 22.36
N VAL A 461 -32.17 -19.47 21.15
CA VAL A 461 -33.34 -19.01 20.42
C VAL A 461 -34.55 -19.50 21.22
N GLN A 462 -35.05 -18.68 22.14
CA GLN A 462 -36.42 -18.82 22.60
C GLN A 462 -37.29 -18.50 21.38
N ARG A 463 -37.82 -19.54 20.73
CA ARG A 463 -38.93 -19.39 19.78
C ARG A 463 -40.13 -18.92 20.58
N GLU A 464 -40.42 -17.62 20.57
CA GLU A 464 -41.76 -17.11 20.82
C GLU A 464 -42.48 -17.02 19.47
N ASP A 465 -42.87 -18.17 18.93
CA ASP A 465 -43.95 -18.24 17.95
C ASP A 465 -44.89 -19.35 18.43
N LEU A 466 -45.92 -18.92 19.16
CA LEU A 466 -47.07 -19.71 19.53
C LEU A 466 -47.98 -19.84 18.30
N ASP A 467 -47.95 -21.00 17.65
CA ASP A 467 -49.07 -21.42 16.81
C ASP A 467 -50.14 -22.09 17.70
N LEU A 468 -51.39 -21.70 17.47
CA LEU A 468 -52.60 -21.93 18.27
C LEU A 468 -52.99 -23.39 18.58
N TRP A 469 -52.17 -24.40 18.24
CA TRP A 469 -52.52 -25.81 18.43
C TRP A 469 -51.39 -26.74 18.89
N GLY A 470 -50.22 -26.22 19.32
CA GLY A 470 -49.32 -26.98 20.20
C GLY A 470 -48.91 -28.40 19.76
N GLU A 471 -48.69 -28.65 18.46
CA GLU A 471 -48.14 -29.92 17.96
C GLU A 471 -46.76 -29.71 17.31
N THR A 472 -45.73 -30.28 17.93
CA THR A 472 -44.38 -30.43 17.37
C THR A 472 -44.41 -31.45 16.23
N ARG A 473 -44.13 -31.01 15.00
CA ARG A 473 -43.73 -31.91 13.91
C ARG A 473 -42.21 -32.03 13.90
N ASP A 474 -41.73 -33.27 14.07
CA ASP A 474 -40.36 -33.65 13.77
C ASP A 474 -40.14 -33.54 12.25
N GLU A 475 -39.60 -32.42 11.79
CA GLU A 475 -38.95 -32.34 10.49
C GLU A 475 -37.45 -32.60 10.70
N ALA A 476 -36.93 -33.60 9.99
CA ALA A 476 -35.56 -34.09 10.07
C ALA A 476 -34.52 -32.95 10.11
N GLU A 477 -33.69 -32.94 11.16
CA GLU A 477 -32.49 -32.13 11.26
C GLU A 477 -31.58 -32.46 10.07
N ILE A 478 -31.55 -31.56 9.09
CA ILE A 478 -30.45 -31.51 8.13
C ILE A 478 -29.27 -30.96 8.93
N GLU A 479 -28.26 -31.78 9.19
CA GLU A 479 -26.99 -31.35 9.78
C GLU A 479 -26.45 -30.16 8.97
N PHE A 480 -26.50 -28.96 9.55
CA PHE A 480 -25.91 -27.78 8.92
C PHE A 480 -24.39 -27.84 9.11
N GLU A 481 -23.64 -27.85 8.01
CA GLU A 481 -22.28 -27.28 8.05
C GLU A 481 -22.43 -25.87 8.66
N ASN A 482 -21.68 -25.59 9.74
CA ASN A 482 -21.59 -24.30 10.45
C ASN A 482 -22.49 -24.04 11.68
N GLU A 483 -22.94 -25.07 12.41
CA GLU A 483 -23.57 -24.85 13.73
C GLU A 483 -22.70 -24.05 14.74
N GLY A 484 -21.37 -24.07 14.57
CA GLY A 484 -20.42 -23.29 15.38
C GLY A 484 -20.20 -21.82 14.94
N GLY A 485 -20.69 -21.41 13.77
CA GLY A 485 -20.40 -20.10 13.14
C GLY A 485 -19.14 -20.10 12.27
N GLU A 486 -19.15 -19.28 11.21
CA GLU A 486 -18.01 -19.12 10.27
C GLU A 486 -17.15 -17.93 10.70
N THR A 487 -15.82 -18.10 10.80
CA THR A 487 -14.90 -17.01 11.10
C THR A 487 -14.08 -16.61 9.87
N TYR A 488 -14.09 -15.32 9.56
CA TYR A 488 -13.26 -14.70 8.53
C TYR A 488 -12.25 -13.78 9.19
N ILE A 489 -10.95 -14.03 8.96
CA ILE A 489 -9.88 -13.14 9.43
C ILE A 489 -9.45 -12.26 8.26
N CYS A 490 -9.51 -10.96 8.41
CA CYS A 490 -9.07 -10.03 7.38
C CYS A 490 -8.33 -8.84 7.95
N GLY A 491 -7.53 -8.15 7.15
CA GLY A 491 -6.94 -6.88 7.58
C GLY A 491 -5.72 -6.45 6.78
N ASN A 492 -5.12 -5.37 7.23
CA ASN A 492 -3.90 -4.81 6.67
C ASN A 492 -2.85 -4.61 7.78
N PRO A 493 -2.18 -5.69 8.23
CA PRO A 493 -1.23 -5.60 9.34
C PRO A 493 0.04 -4.83 8.94
N PRO A 494 0.81 -4.28 9.89
CA PRO A 494 1.99 -3.45 9.59
C PRO A 494 3.13 -4.24 8.92
N TYR A 495 3.79 -3.65 7.93
CA TYR A 495 4.96 -4.24 7.25
C TYR A 495 6.23 -3.50 7.67
N LEU A 496 7.20 -4.23 8.21
CA LEU A 496 8.49 -3.67 8.60
C LEU A 496 9.58 -4.65 8.22
N GLY A 497 10.44 -4.23 7.30
CA GLY A 497 11.56 -5.05 6.84
C GLY A 497 12.52 -5.35 7.99
N SER A 498 13.31 -6.42 7.86
CA SER A 498 14.16 -6.90 8.95
C SER A 498 15.14 -5.88 9.53
N ARG A 499 15.46 -4.81 8.78
CA ARG A 499 16.38 -3.71 9.15
C ARG A 499 15.68 -2.49 9.73
N GLU A 500 14.38 -2.37 9.53
CA GLU A 500 13.53 -1.25 9.99
C GLU A 500 12.85 -1.58 11.32
N GLN A 501 12.87 -2.85 11.72
CA GLN A 501 12.31 -3.32 13.00
C GLN A 501 13.11 -2.83 14.22
N GLU A 502 12.40 -2.21 15.15
CA GLU A 502 12.86 -1.91 16.50
C GLU A 502 13.06 -3.17 17.39
N PRO A 503 13.76 -3.05 18.53
CA PRO A 503 13.95 -4.16 19.45
C PRO A 503 12.65 -4.84 19.93
N GLN A 504 11.58 -4.06 20.13
CA GLN A 504 10.28 -4.59 20.53
C GLN A 504 9.67 -5.51 19.46
N HIS A 505 9.69 -5.10 18.19
CA HIS A 505 9.21 -5.90 17.05
C HIS A 505 10.01 -7.21 16.91
N LYS A 506 11.33 -7.14 17.17
CA LYS A 506 12.18 -8.35 17.20
C LYS A 506 11.81 -9.27 18.35
N ASP A 507 11.45 -8.75 19.52
CA ASP A 507 11.03 -9.56 20.65
C ASP A 507 9.69 -10.25 20.37
N ASP A 508 8.74 -9.56 19.75
CA ASP A 508 7.45 -10.13 19.35
C ASP A 508 7.63 -11.31 18.39
N LEU A 509 8.42 -11.13 17.32
CA LEU A 509 8.73 -12.24 16.40
C LEU A 509 9.52 -13.36 17.09
N LYS A 510 10.41 -13.03 18.02
CA LYS A 510 11.16 -14.04 18.78
C LYS A 510 10.21 -14.93 19.55
N GLN A 511 9.23 -14.37 20.26
CA GLN A 511 8.29 -15.15 21.05
C GLN A 511 7.49 -16.12 20.17
N LEU A 512 7.07 -15.70 18.97
CA LEU A 512 6.29 -16.54 18.06
C LEU A 512 7.13 -17.62 17.35
N PHE A 513 8.33 -17.28 16.88
CA PHE A 513 9.12 -18.15 16.02
C PHE A 513 10.23 -18.93 16.75
N THR A 514 10.41 -18.72 18.05
CA THR A 514 11.35 -19.54 18.85
C THR A 514 10.91 -21.00 18.80
N GLY A 515 11.84 -21.88 18.38
CA GLY A 515 11.57 -23.31 18.19
C GLY A 515 10.97 -23.67 16.82
N GLN A 516 10.47 -22.69 16.05
CA GLN A 516 9.92 -22.90 14.70
C GLN A 516 10.97 -22.64 13.61
N SER A 517 11.81 -21.61 13.78
CA SER A 517 12.85 -21.24 12.82
C SER A 517 14.11 -20.75 13.54
N THR A 518 15.29 -21.04 12.99
CA THR A 518 16.57 -20.50 13.48
C THR A 518 16.89 -19.12 12.88
N ASN A 519 16.26 -18.77 11.76
CA ASN A 519 16.53 -17.56 10.97
C ASN A 519 15.39 -16.53 11.04
N TRP A 520 14.55 -16.60 12.08
CA TRP A 520 13.39 -15.73 12.28
C TRP A 520 13.73 -14.23 12.27
N LYS A 521 14.96 -13.84 12.61
CA LYS A 521 15.41 -12.43 12.60
C LYS A 521 15.33 -11.76 11.22
N ALA A 522 15.31 -12.55 10.14
CA ALA A 522 15.20 -12.07 8.77
C ALA A 522 13.75 -11.91 8.30
N LEU A 523 12.76 -12.42 9.05
CA LEU A 523 11.35 -12.31 8.70
C LEU A 523 10.88 -10.85 8.73
N ASP A 524 10.01 -10.51 7.80
CA ASP A 524 9.22 -9.27 7.88
C ASP A 524 8.27 -9.34 9.07
N TYR A 525 7.98 -8.19 9.70
CA TYR A 525 7.13 -8.12 10.87
C TYR A 525 5.71 -8.66 10.64
N VAL A 526 5.16 -8.43 9.44
CA VAL A 526 3.84 -8.95 9.03
C VAL A 526 3.74 -10.48 9.09
N SER A 527 4.88 -11.19 9.04
CA SER A 527 4.93 -12.67 9.16
C SER A 527 4.34 -13.17 10.47
N GLY A 528 4.36 -12.36 11.54
CA GLY A 528 3.75 -12.70 12.82
C GLY A 528 2.23 -12.89 12.72
N TRP A 529 1.53 -12.06 11.93
CA TRP A 529 0.08 -12.18 11.73
C TRP A 529 -0.28 -13.41 10.91
N PHE A 530 0.50 -13.75 9.89
CA PHE A 530 0.33 -14.98 9.12
C PHE A 530 0.47 -16.22 10.03
N PHE A 531 1.46 -16.20 10.94
CA PHE A 531 1.66 -17.27 11.91
C PHE A 531 0.49 -17.38 12.89
N LYS A 532 0.07 -16.28 13.52
CA LYS A 532 -1.04 -16.25 14.47
C LYS A 532 -2.38 -16.65 13.83
N ALA A 533 -2.65 -16.23 12.60
CA ALA A 533 -3.84 -16.62 11.87
C ALA A 533 -3.83 -18.11 11.52
N ALA A 534 -2.67 -18.65 11.13
CA ALA A 534 -2.51 -20.08 10.93
C ALA A 534 -2.71 -20.88 12.24
N GLU A 535 -2.22 -20.38 13.38
CA GLU A 535 -2.49 -21.00 14.69
C GLU A 535 -3.98 -20.98 15.01
N TYR A 536 -4.68 -19.86 14.78
CA TYR A 536 -6.13 -19.76 15.00
C TYR A 536 -6.90 -20.77 14.13
N ALA A 537 -6.55 -20.88 12.85
CA ALA A 537 -7.16 -21.81 11.88
C ALA A 537 -6.90 -23.30 12.20
N MET A 538 -6.02 -23.61 13.16
CA MET A 538 -5.87 -25.00 13.64
C MET A 538 -7.03 -25.44 14.52
N PHE A 539 -7.73 -24.51 15.19
CA PHE A 539 -8.78 -24.81 16.15
C PHE A 539 -10.20 -24.67 15.57
N THR A 540 -10.36 -23.91 14.49
CA THR A 540 -11.66 -23.67 13.86
C THR A 540 -11.55 -23.52 12.34
N GLN A 541 -12.66 -23.76 11.63
CA GLN A 541 -12.72 -23.49 10.20
C GLN A 541 -12.69 -21.97 9.99
N THR A 542 -11.64 -21.49 9.32
CA THR A 542 -11.40 -20.07 9.14
C THR A 542 -10.83 -19.83 7.75
N LEU A 543 -11.37 -18.83 7.06
CA LEU A 543 -10.72 -18.25 5.88
C LEU A 543 -10.03 -16.96 6.31
N ILE A 544 -8.82 -16.76 5.82
CA ILE A 544 -7.95 -15.64 6.19
C ILE A 544 -7.65 -14.87 4.91
N ALA A 545 -7.62 -13.54 4.95
CA ALA A 545 -7.04 -12.75 3.87
C ALA A 545 -6.35 -11.49 4.37
N PHE A 546 -5.06 -11.33 4.07
CA PHE A 546 -4.29 -10.15 4.47
C PHE A 546 -3.76 -9.38 3.27
N VAL A 547 -3.78 -8.06 3.39
CA VAL A 547 -2.94 -7.16 2.58
C VAL A 547 -1.54 -7.20 3.18
N THR A 548 -0.50 -7.32 2.34
CA THR A 548 0.88 -7.45 2.82
C THR A 548 1.90 -6.99 1.77
N THR A 549 3.14 -6.74 2.20
CA THR A 549 4.26 -6.48 1.30
C THR A 549 4.49 -7.67 0.37
N ASN A 550 4.75 -7.39 -0.91
CA ASN A 550 5.07 -8.44 -1.89
C ASN A 550 6.32 -9.25 -1.54
N SER A 551 7.16 -8.72 -0.63
CA SER A 551 8.39 -9.36 -0.20
C SER A 551 8.17 -10.69 0.52
N ILE A 552 7.02 -10.93 1.18
CA ILE A 552 6.78 -12.23 1.85
C ILE A 552 6.58 -13.39 0.86
N CYS A 553 6.23 -13.07 -0.38
CA CYS A 553 6.07 -14.01 -1.49
C CYS A 553 7.25 -13.97 -2.47
N GLN A 554 8.39 -13.37 -2.06
CA GLN A 554 9.57 -13.20 -2.89
C GLN A 554 10.86 -13.48 -2.14
N GLY A 555 11.91 -13.83 -2.88
CA GLY A 555 13.27 -13.89 -2.35
C GLY A 555 13.43 -14.76 -1.11
N GLN A 556 14.11 -14.21 -0.09
CA GLN A 556 14.52 -14.94 1.11
C GLN A 556 13.36 -15.18 2.10
N GLN A 557 12.27 -14.43 2.03
CA GLN A 557 11.14 -14.61 2.96
C GLN A 557 10.41 -15.92 2.70
N VAL A 558 10.32 -16.34 1.42
CA VAL A 558 9.55 -17.52 1.02
C VAL A 558 9.98 -18.80 1.75
N PRO A 559 11.26 -19.21 1.71
CA PRO A 559 11.72 -20.41 2.41
C PRO A 559 11.74 -20.27 3.94
N LEU A 560 11.52 -19.08 4.50
CA LEU A 560 11.49 -18.86 5.96
C LEU A 560 10.09 -18.96 6.55
N LEU A 561 9.07 -18.44 5.85
CA LEU A 561 7.70 -18.36 6.35
C LEU A 561 6.84 -19.52 5.87
N TRP A 562 6.80 -19.77 4.57
CA TRP A 562 5.78 -20.65 3.96
C TRP A 562 5.86 -22.12 4.35
N PRO A 563 7.05 -22.74 4.53
CA PRO A 563 7.12 -24.09 5.08
C PRO A 563 6.37 -24.21 6.41
N ILE A 564 6.50 -23.21 7.29
CA ILE A 564 5.87 -23.19 8.62
C ILE A 564 4.34 -23.17 8.50
N LEU A 565 3.80 -22.43 7.52
CA LEU A 565 2.36 -22.34 7.28
C LEU A 565 1.83 -23.62 6.61
N PHE A 566 2.54 -24.14 5.61
CA PHE A 566 2.12 -25.33 4.86
C PHE A 566 2.22 -26.61 5.70
N ASP A 567 3.19 -26.72 6.60
CA ASP A 567 3.28 -27.83 7.56
C ASP A 567 2.07 -27.87 8.53
N ARG A 568 1.34 -26.75 8.65
CA ARG A 568 0.06 -26.67 9.40
C ARG A 568 -1.16 -26.97 8.53
N GLY A 569 -0.97 -27.34 7.27
CA GLY A 569 -2.03 -27.60 6.31
C GLY A 569 -2.75 -26.34 5.80
N ILE A 570 -2.14 -25.16 5.95
CA ILE A 570 -2.67 -23.92 5.38
C ILE A 570 -2.27 -23.83 3.91
N GLU A 571 -3.20 -23.47 3.05
CA GLU A 571 -2.99 -23.32 1.61
C GLU A 571 -3.52 -21.97 1.13
N ILE A 572 -3.03 -21.51 -0.03
CA ILE A 572 -3.53 -20.28 -0.67
C ILE A 572 -4.74 -20.64 -1.53
N PHE A 573 -5.90 -20.01 -1.28
CA PHE A 573 -7.12 -20.23 -2.06
C PHE A 573 -7.45 -19.08 -3.03
N PHE A 574 -6.97 -17.88 -2.74
CA PHE A 574 -6.88 -16.80 -3.71
C PHE A 574 -5.70 -15.88 -3.45
N ALA A 575 -5.27 -15.13 -4.46
CA ALA A 575 -4.28 -14.09 -4.28
C ALA A 575 -4.38 -12.98 -5.33
N TYR A 576 -4.03 -11.75 -4.96
CA TYR A 576 -3.70 -10.67 -5.88
C TYR A 576 -2.18 -10.54 -5.96
N THR A 577 -1.63 -10.62 -7.18
CA THR A 577 -0.21 -10.32 -7.42
C THR A 577 0.08 -8.84 -7.20
N SER A 578 1.35 -8.44 -7.26
CA SER A 578 1.78 -7.08 -6.94
C SER A 578 0.99 -6.00 -7.69
N PHE A 579 0.40 -5.06 -6.95
CA PHE A 579 -0.23 -3.86 -7.48
C PHE A 579 0.11 -2.64 -6.62
N LYS A 580 -0.05 -1.43 -7.18
CA LYS A 580 0.20 -0.19 -6.46
C LYS A 580 -0.93 0.09 -5.47
N TRP A 581 -0.57 0.27 -4.21
CA TRP A 581 -1.48 0.69 -3.16
C TRP A 581 -1.52 2.22 -3.12
N ALA A 582 -2.49 2.80 -3.83
CA ALA A 582 -2.72 4.25 -3.79
C ALA A 582 -3.51 4.61 -2.52
N ASN A 583 -2.93 5.48 -1.69
CA ASN A 583 -3.62 6.11 -0.56
C ASN A 583 -3.85 7.59 -0.85
N LEU A 584 -4.92 8.14 -0.28
CA LEU A 584 -5.29 9.56 -0.36
C LEU A 584 -4.33 10.51 0.40
N ALA A 585 -3.23 10.01 0.96
CA ALA A 585 -2.29 10.79 1.77
C ALA A 585 -1.27 11.59 0.91
N SER A 586 -0.80 12.69 1.48
CA SER A 586 -0.02 13.79 0.87
C SER A 586 1.24 13.41 0.06
N GLN A 587 1.78 12.19 0.20
CA GLN A 587 3.00 11.79 -0.48
C GLN A 587 2.86 10.78 -1.62
N ASN A 588 1.64 10.28 -1.95
CA ASN A 588 1.34 9.44 -3.13
C ASN A 588 2.38 8.37 -3.54
N ALA A 589 3.23 7.95 -2.60
CA ALA A 589 4.27 6.96 -2.80
C ALA A 589 3.58 5.62 -2.68
N GLY A 590 2.96 5.19 -3.78
CA GLY A 590 2.21 3.94 -3.81
C GLY A 590 3.11 2.78 -3.38
N VAL A 591 2.85 2.23 -2.20
CA VAL A 591 3.54 1.03 -1.73
C VAL A 591 3.06 -0.13 -2.60
N THR A 592 3.96 -0.97 -3.08
CA THR A 592 3.56 -2.16 -3.82
C THR A 592 3.15 -3.26 -2.84
N VAL A 593 1.91 -3.71 -2.91
CA VAL A 593 1.37 -4.74 -2.01
C VAL A 593 0.82 -5.92 -2.79
N ILE A 594 0.52 -6.99 -2.07
CA ILE A 594 -0.22 -8.16 -2.53
C ILE A 594 -1.39 -8.42 -1.56
N ILE A 595 -2.36 -9.23 -1.99
CA ILE A 595 -3.39 -9.78 -1.10
C ILE A 595 -3.27 -11.29 -1.15
N VAL A 596 -3.25 -11.94 0.01
CA VAL A 596 -3.16 -13.40 0.08
C VAL A 596 -4.27 -13.98 0.94
N GLY A 597 -5.10 -14.80 0.31
CA GLY A 597 -6.17 -15.57 0.94
C GLY A 597 -5.71 -16.96 1.32
N LEU A 598 -5.81 -17.32 2.59
CA LEU A 598 -5.39 -18.60 3.16
C LEU A 598 -6.56 -19.39 3.74
N SER A 599 -6.50 -20.71 3.62
CA SER A 599 -7.48 -21.63 4.17
C SER A 599 -6.84 -22.99 4.44
N LYS A 600 -7.37 -23.74 5.42
CA LYS A 600 -7.03 -25.17 5.60
C LYS A 600 -7.71 -26.07 4.56
N LYS A 601 -8.78 -25.58 3.93
CA LYS A 601 -9.56 -26.25 2.87
C LYS A 601 -9.71 -25.28 1.69
N ALA A 602 -8.67 -25.15 0.87
CA ALA A 602 -8.65 -24.18 -0.23
C ALA A 602 -9.51 -24.57 -1.45
N GLY A 603 -10.11 -25.77 -1.47
CA GLY A 603 -10.87 -26.29 -2.62
C GLY A 603 -9.98 -26.61 -3.84
N GLU A 604 -10.58 -27.20 -4.88
CA GLU A 604 -9.88 -27.54 -6.13
C GLU A 604 -9.69 -26.35 -7.07
N LYS A 605 -10.57 -25.34 -6.96
CA LYS A 605 -10.55 -24.13 -7.80
C LYS A 605 -10.10 -22.95 -6.95
N ARG A 606 -8.94 -22.38 -7.30
CA ARG A 606 -8.34 -21.23 -6.63
C ARG A 606 -8.28 -20.05 -7.57
N ARG A 607 -8.38 -18.83 -7.06
CA ARG A 607 -8.46 -17.59 -7.88
C ARG A 607 -7.18 -16.77 -7.80
N LEU A 608 -6.51 -16.56 -8.92
CA LEU A 608 -5.33 -15.71 -9.01
C LEU A 608 -5.66 -14.46 -9.80
N PHE A 609 -5.48 -13.30 -9.18
CA PHE A 609 -5.73 -11.99 -9.76
C PHE A 609 -4.41 -11.31 -10.09
N SER A 610 -4.27 -10.80 -11.30
CA SER A 610 -3.09 -10.06 -11.76
C SER A 610 -3.50 -8.76 -12.43
N VAL A 611 -2.67 -7.73 -12.29
CA VAL A 611 -2.86 -6.44 -12.95
C VAL A 611 -1.86 -6.35 -14.10
N ASP A 612 -2.35 -6.10 -15.30
CA ASP A 612 -1.47 -5.96 -16.46
C ASP A 612 -0.84 -4.55 -16.58
N HIS A 613 0.03 -4.35 -17.57
CA HIS A 613 0.72 -3.09 -17.80
C HIS A 613 -0.22 -1.91 -18.15
N GLN A 614 -1.50 -2.18 -18.44
CA GLN A 614 -2.53 -1.18 -18.71
C GLN A 614 -3.47 -1.00 -17.50
N ASP A 615 -3.06 -1.43 -16.31
CA ASP A 615 -3.85 -1.42 -15.07
C ASP A 615 -5.18 -2.19 -15.16
N THR A 616 -5.28 -3.16 -16.09
CA THR A 616 -6.48 -4.00 -16.23
C THR A 616 -6.34 -5.26 -15.36
N LEU A 617 -7.39 -5.54 -14.56
CA LEU A 617 -7.46 -6.72 -13.71
C LEU A 617 -7.77 -7.98 -14.54
N LYS A 618 -6.93 -9.01 -14.43
CA LYS A 618 -7.12 -10.34 -15.02
C LYS A 618 -7.29 -11.36 -13.91
N GLU A 619 -8.39 -12.10 -13.96
CA GLU A 619 -8.64 -13.24 -13.09
C GLU A 619 -8.33 -14.55 -13.81
N GLN A 620 -7.64 -15.45 -13.12
CA GLN A 620 -7.35 -16.79 -13.59
C GLN A 620 -7.75 -17.82 -12.52
N THR A 621 -8.52 -18.83 -12.92
CA THR A 621 -8.77 -20.01 -12.07
C THR A 621 -7.65 -21.03 -12.23
N VAL A 622 -7.07 -21.49 -11.13
CA VAL A 622 -5.97 -22.44 -11.10
C VAL A 622 -6.20 -23.56 -10.08
N SER A 623 -5.54 -24.70 -10.29
CA SER A 623 -5.63 -25.82 -9.36
C SER A 623 -4.81 -25.61 -8.10
N PHE A 624 -3.67 -24.90 -8.17
CA PHE A 624 -2.78 -24.60 -7.03
C PHE A 624 -2.11 -23.24 -7.20
N ILE A 625 -2.04 -22.47 -6.11
CA ILE A 625 -1.29 -21.22 -6.00
C ILE A 625 -0.14 -21.45 -5.02
N ASN A 626 1.10 -21.29 -5.48
CA ASN A 626 2.26 -21.44 -4.61
C ASN A 626 2.62 -20.14 -3.86
N PRO A 627 3.56 -20.19 -2.91
CA PRO A 627 4.07 -19.03 -2.17
C PRO A 627 4.64 -17.88 -2.99
N TYR A 628 4.97 -18.09 -4.25
CA TYR A 628 5.42 -17.04 -5.17
C TYR A 628 4.25 -16.38 -5.92
N LEU A 629 3.02 -16.74 -5.58
CA LEU A 629 1.77 -16.32 -6.22
C LEU A 629 1.72 -16.68 -7.71
N VAL A 630 2.27 -17.86 -8.06
CA VAL A 630 2.18 -18.40 -9.42
C VAL A 630 1.44 -19.74 -9.44
N PRO A 631 0.83 -20.10 -10.58
CA PRO A 631 0.18 -21.39 -10.72
C PRO A 631 1.19 -22.54 -10.60
N GLY A 632 0.80 -23.63 -9.94
CA GLY A 632 1.59 -24.87 -9.84
C GLY A 632 2.05 -25.18 -8.42
N ASN A 633 2.54 -26.41 -8.20
CA ASN A 633 2.86 -26.91 -6.86
C ASN A 633 3.97 -26.13 -6.16
N TYR A 634 3.93 -26.11 -4.82
CA TYR A 634 5.00 -25.52 -4.02
C TYR A 634 6.30 -26.33 -4.13
N ILE A 635 7.37 -25.63 -4.44
CA ILE A 635 8.73 -26.17 -4.36
C ILE A 635 9.53 -25.25 -3.43
N SER A 636 10.06 -25.85 -2.36
CA SER A 636 10.93 -25.16 -1.42
C SER A 636 12.27 -24.86 -2.09
N LEU A 637 12.39 -23.69 -2.69
CA LEU A 637 13.64 -23.21 -3.27
C LEU A 637 14.58 -22.78 -2.15
N ILE A 638 15.69 -23.51 -1.99
CA ILE A 638 16.70 -23.23 -0.99
C ILE A 638 17.84 -22.45 -1.65
N SER A 639 18.25 -21.34 -1.03
CA SER A 639 19.40 -20.58 -1.49
C SER A 639 20.66 -21.44 -1.49
N SER A 640 21.43 -21.39 -2.58
CA SER A 640 22.72 -22.08 -2.68
C SER A 640 23.86 -21.09 -2.82
N ASN A 641 24.98 -21.34 -2.13
CA ASN A 641 26.20 -20.52 -2.27
C ASN A 641 27.00 -20.85 -3.55
N LYS A 642 26.74 -22.00 -4.18
CA LYS A 642 27.37 -22.44 -5.43
C LYS A 642 26.34 -22.96 -6.43
N PRO A 643 26.59 -22.89 -7.75
CA PRO A 643 25.68 -23.45 -8.74
C PRO A 643 25.42 -24.94 -8.56
N LEU A 644 24.14 -25.34 -8.53
CA LEU A 644 23.73 -26.73 -8.29
C LEU A 644 23.97 -27.66 -9.50
N ASN A 645 24.16 -27.08 -10.68
CA ASN A 645 24.32 -27.75 -11.97
C ASN A 645 25.73 -27.60 -12.57
N GLY A 646 26.71 -27.15 -11.79
CA GLY A 646 28.09 -27.00 -12.25
C GLY A 646 28.32 -25.85 -13.24
N LEU A 647 27.37 -24.91 -13.36
CA LEU A 647 27.60 -23.64 -14.07
C LEU A 647 28.77 -22.87 -13.43
N PRO A 648 29.42 -21.94 -14.16
CA PRO A 648 30.47 -21.08 -13.61
C PRO A 648 29.98 -20.27 -12.40
N GLU A 649 30.87 -20.04 -11.42
CA GLU A 649 30.52 -19.33 -10.19
C GLU A 649 30.31 -17.83 -10.46
N MET A 650 29.11 -17.33 -10.17
CA MET A 650 28.79 -15.90 -10.24
C MET A 650 29.09 -15.23 -8.92
N MET A 651 29.95 -14.21 -8.96
CA MET A 651 30.39 -13.46 -7.79
C MET A 651 29.85 -12.04 -7.82
N LYS A 652 29.64 -11.48 -6.62
CA LYS A 652 29.33 -10.06 -6.50
C LYS A 652 30.58 -9.23 -6.82
N GLY A 653 30.41 -8.02 -7.36
CA GLY A 653 31.52 -7.10 -7.59
C GLY A 653 32.18 -6.61 -6.30
N ASN A 654 33.22 -5.80 -6.47
CA ASN A 654 34.05 -5.26 -5.38
C ASN A 654 33.31 -4.17 -4.58
N TYR A 655 33.59 -4.08 -3.28
CA TYR A 655 33.08 -2.99 -2.42
C TYR A 655 34.24 -2.12 -1.91
N PRO A 656 34.23 -0.81 -2.20
CA PRO A 656 35.34 0.07 -1.84
C PRO A 656 35.41 0.41 -0.35
N ILE A 657 34.26 0.57 0.34
CA ILE A 657 34.19 1.05 1.74
C ILE A 657 35.08 2.30 1.92
N ASP A 658 34.86 3.30 1.10
CA ASP A 658 35.78 4.43 0.89
C ASP A 658 35.12 5.80 1.07
N GLY A 659 33.82 5.85 1.34
CA GLY A 659 33.09 7.13 1.46
C GLY A 659 32.98 7.88 0.12
N GLY A 660 33.25 7.21 -1.01
CA GLY A 660 33.29 7.79 -2.34
C GLY A 660 34.63 8.43 -2.74
N TYR A 661 35.66 8.39 -1.90
CA TYR A 661 36.93 9.07 -2.17
C TYR A 661 37.85 8.35 -3.17
N LEU A 662 37.70 7.03 -3.38
CA LEU A 662 38.44 6.28 -4.41
C LEU A 662 37.66 6.15 -5.72
N LEU A 663 36.43 6.64 -5.76
CA LEU A 663 35.59 6.65 -6.95
C LEU A 663 35.70 8.00 -7.65
N LEU A 664 35.68 7.99 -8.98
CA LEU A 664 35.90 9.18 -9.79
C LEU A 664 34.85 9.24 -10.91
N GLY A 665 34.22 10.40 -11.07
CA GLY A 665 33.61 10.80 -12.33
C GLY A 665 34.65 11.22 -13.36
N LEU A 666 34.22 11.46 -14.61
CA LEU A 666 35.12 11.88 -15.70
C LEU A 666 35.86 13.20 -15.38
N GLN A 667 35.19 14.18 -14.78
CA GLN A 667 35.81 15.45 -14.42
C GLN A 667 36.80 15.30 -13.25
N GLU A 668 36.46 14.47 -12.26
CA GLU A 668 37.36 14.20 -11.13
C GLU A 668 38.63 13.47 -11.58
N LYS A 669 38.49 12.51 -12.51
CA LYS A 669 39.64 11.84 -13.14
C LYS A 669 40.57 12.86 -13.80
N LYS A 670 40.02 13.81 -14.58
CA LYS A 670 40.80 14.87 -15.24
C LYS A 670 41.49 15.79 -14.23
N SER A 671 40.86 16.09 -13.10
CA SER A 671 41.43 16.92 -12.04
C SER A 671 42.58 16.26 -11.25
N LEU A 672 42.86 14.97 -11.45
CA LEU A 672 44.01 14.33 -10.82
C LEU A 672 45.35 14.71 -11.48
N GLU A 673 45.31 15.27 -12.69
CA GLU A 673 46.48 15.73 -13.46
C GLU A 673 47.58 14.65 -13.63
N LEU A 674 47.15 13.39 -13.78
CA LEU A 674 48.05 12.25 -13.96
C LEU A 674 48.65 12.26 -15.37
N ASN A 675 49.91 11.83 -15.49
CA ASN A 675 50.47 11.48 -16.79
C ASN A 675 49.91 10.13 -17.28
N GLN A 676 50.03 9.85 -18.58
CA GLN A 676 49.47 8.64 -19.19
C GLN A 676 49.92 7.34 -18.50
N LYS A 677 51.19 7.24 -18.09
CA LYS A 677 51.71 6.04 -17.40
C LYS A 677 51.10 5.87 -16.01
N GLN A 678 50.95 6.96 -15.26
CA GLN A 678 50.29 6.96 -13.96
C GLN A 678 48.80 6.64 -14.09
N GLU A 679 48.15 7.15 -15.13
CA GLU A 679 46.74 6.89 -15.40
C GLU A 679 46.50 5.41 -15.72
N GLU A 680 47.28 4.81 -16.63
CA GLU A 680 47.22 3.38 -16.95
C GLU A 680 47.52 2.49 -15.74
N LYS A 681 48.35 2.98 -14.79
CA LYS A 681 48.78 2.25 -13.61
C LYS A 681 47.80 2.32 -12.45
N PHE A 682 47.18 3.48 -12.21
CA PHE A 682 46.37 3.74 -11.00
C PHE A 682 44.89 3.89 -11.26
N ILE A 683 44.45 4.10 -12.51
CA ILE A 683 43.06 4.34 -12.83
C ILE A 683 42.49 3.16 -13.62
N ARG A 684 41.41 2.58 -13.10
CA ARG A 684 40.66 1.51 -13.80
C ARG A 684 39.22 1.97 -14.07
N PRO A 685 38.60 1.58 -15.21
CA PRO A 685 37.17 1.74 -15.40
C PRO A 685 36.39 1.02 -14.30
N PHE A 686 35.32 1.64 -13.80
CA PHE A 686 34.56 1.12 -12.68
C PHE A 686 33.07 1.09 -12.99
N LEU A 687 32.50 -0.11 -13.14
CA LEU A 687 31.13 -0.27 -13.62
C LEU A 687 30.26 -1.03 -12.61
N GLY A 688 29.11 -0.44 -12.29
CA GLY A 688 28.02 -1.08 -11.56
C GLY A 688 26.74 -1.16 -12.39
N SER A 689 25.59 -1.33 -11.72
CA SER A 689 24.27 -1.37 -12.38
C SER A 689 24.02 -0.15 -13.28
N SER A 690 24.24 1.05 -12.76
CA SER A 690 23.93 2.29 -13.46
C SER A 690 24.85 2.53 -14.66
N GLU A 691 26.15 2.28 -14.49
CA GLU A 691 27.14 2.42 -15.55
C GLU A 691 26.87 1.44 -16.71
N VAL A 692 26.56 0.18 -16.40
CA VAL A 692 26.20 -0.83 -17.42
C VAL A 692 24.91 -0.46 -18.16
N ILE A 693 23.86 -0.06 -17.43
CA ILE A 693 22.55 0.19 -18.04
C ILE A 693 22.54 1.51 -18.83
N ARG A 694 23.08 2.59 -18.25
CA ARG A 694 22.94 3.96 -18.79
C ARG A 694 24.20 4.44 -19.52
N GLY A 695 25.23 3.60 -19.68
CA GLY A 695 26.48 3.98 -20.34
C GLY A 695 27.27 5.08 -19.62
N LEU A 696 27.13 5.19 -18.29
CA LEU A 696 27.84 6.22 -17.52
C LEU A 696 29.33 5.88 -17.41
N GLN A 697 30.17 6.90 -17.58
CA GLN A 697 31.61 6.76 -17.42
C GLN A 697 32.02 7.03 -15.97
N ARG A 698 32.53 5.98 -15.31
CA ARG A 698 33.04 6.05 -13.96
C ARG A 698 34.33 5.27 -13.84
N TYR A 699 35.20 5.73 -12.95
CA TYR A 699 36.54 5.19 -12.75
C TYR A 699 36.80 5.01 -11.25
N CYS A 700 37.81 4.21 -10.93
CA CYS A 700 38.32 4.09 -9.57
C CYS A 700 39.84 4.20 -9.54
N ILE A 701 40.33 4.66 -8.40
CA ILE A 701 41.74 4.59 -8.03
C ILE A 701 42.01 3.16 -7.54
N TRP A 702 42.83 2.42 -8.27
CA TRP A 702 43.21 1.04 -7.98
C TRP A 702 44.73 0.98 -7.76
N ILE A 703 45.14 0.89 -6.49
CA ILE A 703 46.55 0.92 -6.10
C ILE A 703 46.95 -0.43 -5.51
N GLU A 704 47.90 -1.09 -6.18
CA GLU A 704 48.56 -2.27 -5.65
C GLU A 704 49.62 -1.91 -4.61
N LYS A 705 49.90 -2.85 -3.70
CA LYS A 705 50.80 -2.64 -2.56
C LYS A 705 52.18 -2.11 -2.99
N ASP A 706 52.73 -2.66 -4.07
CA ASP A 706 54.08 -2.33 -4.54
C ASP A 706 54.15 -0.93 -5.17
N ASN A 707 53.00 -0.35 -5.53
CA ASN A 707 52.90 0.96 -6.16
C ASN A 707 52.43 2.05 -5.19
N LEU A 708 52.21 1.72 -3.92
CA LEU A 708 51.67 2.65 -2.91
C LEU A 708 52.60 3.83 -2.66
N GLN A 709 53.92 3.62 -2.61
CA GLN A 709 54.87 4.71 -2.37
C GLN A 709 54.84 5.75 -3.48
N GLU A 710 54.75 5.31 -4.74
CA GLU A 710 54.60 6.20 -5.89
C GLU A 710 53.25 6.91 -5.86
N ALA A 711 52.15 6.21 -5.54
CA ALA A 711 50.83 6.80 -5.45
C ALA A 711 50.74 7.90 -4.37
N LEU A 712 51.44 7.75 -3.25
CA LEU A 712 51.50 8.74 -2.17
C LEU A 712 52.32 9.99 -2.53
N GLN A 713 53.18 9.94 -3.55
CA GLN A 713 53.87 11.13 -4.07
C GLN A 713 52.94 12.03 -4.89
N ILE A 714 51.79 11.50 -5.33
CA ILE A 714 50.78 12.25 -6.06
C ILE A 714 49.81 12.86 -5.03
N GLU A 715 49.93 14.15 -4.79
CA GLU A 715 49.18 14.89 -3.75
C GLU A 715 47.66 14.65 -3.84
N SER A 716 47.10 14.69 -5.06
CA SER A 716 45.66 14.49 -5.30
C SER A 716 45.17 13.08 -4.89
N ILE A 717 46.01 12.06 -5.04
CA ILE A 717 45.73 10.68 -4.63
C ILE A 717 45.96 10.52 -3.12
N ALA A 718 47.06 11.05 -2.58
CA ALA A 718 47.39 10.98 -1.17
C ALA A 718 46.28 11.58 -0.28
N GLN A 719 45.74 12.73 -0.66
CA GLN A 719 44.62 13.37 0.04
C GLN A 719 43.36 12.50 0.05
N ARG A 720 43.06 11.81 -1.06
CA ARG A 720 41.91 10.90 -1.15
C ARG A 720 42.10 9.68 -0.25
N ILE A 721 43.30 9.08 -0.25
CA ILE A 721 43.65 7.96 0.64
C ILE A 721 43.50 8.37 2.11
N GLU A 722 43.95 9.57 2.49
CA GLU A 722 43.82 10.05 3.86
C GLU A 722 42.36 10.25 4.26
N LYS A 723 41.51 10.79 3.37
CA LYS A 723 40.07 10.91 3.62
C LYS A 723 39.39 9.54 3.82
N VAL A 724 39.79 8.52 3.07
CA VAL A 724 39.34 7.14 3.29
C VAL A 724 39.74 6.65 4.67
N ARG A 725 41.00 6.87 5.07
CA ARG A 725 41.51 6.46 6.38
C ARG A 725 40.69 7.06 7.52
N GLN A 726 40.46 8.37 7.48
CA GLN A 726 39.67 9.09 8.50
C GLN A 726 38.24 8.55 8.58
N MET A 727 37.58 8.36 7.44
CA MET A 727 36.23 7.80 7.40
C MET A 727 36.18 6.38 8.01
N ARG A 728 37.16 5.53 7.69
CA ARG A 728 37.21 4.15 8.19
C ARG A 728 37.45 4.09 9.71
N ILE A 729 38.33 4.93 10.26
CA ILE A 729 38.61 5.02 11.71
C ILE A 729 37.35 5.39 12.49
N ASN A 730 36.53 6.30 11.95
CA ASN A 730 35.32 6.80 12.60
C ASN A 730 34.11 5.86 12.49
N SER A 731 34.25 4.68 11.87
CA SER A 731 33.14 3.75 11.68
C SER A 731 32.78 2.97 12.95
N LYS A 732 31.48 2.75 13.17
CA LYS A 732 30.96 1.89 14.25
C LYS A 732 31.30 0.40 14.03
N LYS A 733 31.54 -0.03 12.78
CA LYS A 733 31.85 -1.44 12.45
C LYS A 733 33.34 -1.74 12.59
N GLU A 734 33.67 -2.76 13.37
CA GLU A 734 35.06 -3.14 13.64
C GLU A 734 35.84 -3.53 12.37
N ALA A 735 35.22 -4.30 11.46
CA ALA A 735 35.84 -4.67 10.19
C ALA A 735 36.20 -3.44 9.34
N THR A 736 35.37 -2.39 9.37
CA THR A 736 35.64 -1.13 8.67
C THR A 736 36.79 -0.36 9.32
N ARG A 737 36.89 -0.36 10.65
CA ARG A 737 38.03 0.26 11.36
C ARG A 737 39.34 -0.44 11.04
N ARG A 738 39.36 -1.79 10.99
CA ARG A 738 40.55 -2.56 10.57
C ARG A 738 40.98 -2.23 9.14
N ALA A 739 40.02 -2.00 8.23
CA ALA A 739 40.34 -1.57 6.87
C ALA A 739 41.02 -0.18 6.79
N ALA A 740 41.08 0.60 7.87
CA ALA A 740 41.82 1.86 7.90
C ALA A 740 43.35 1.68 7.78
N GLU A 741 43.89 0.48 8.03
CA GLU A 741 45.32 0.16 7.84
C GLU A 741 45.70 0.07 6.35
N THR A 742 44.72 -0.18 5.48
CA THR A 742 44.92 -0.28 4.02
C THR A 742 43.98 0.68 3.28
N PRO A 743 44.09 2.01 3.52
CA PRO A 743 43.13 3.00 3.01
C PRO A 743 43.19 3.19 1.49
N HIS A 744 44.30 2.79 0.87
CA HIS A 744 44.49 2.77 -0.59
C HIS A 744 43.73 1.63 -1.29
N ARG A 745 43.29 0.61 -0.55
CA ARG A 745 42.68 -0.61 -1.07
C ARG A 745 41.18 -0.63 -0.80
N PHE A 746 40.42 -1.24 -1.70
CA PHE A 746 38.99 -1.52 -1.49
C PHE A 746 38.79 -2.49 -0.31
N GLY A 747 37.71 -2.30 0.44
CA GLY A 747 37.40 -3.11 1.62
C GLY A 747 37.07 -4.57 1.31
N GLU A 748 36.36 -4.84 0.21
CA GLU A 748 36.11 -6.19 -0.29
C GLU A 748 36.53 -6.30 -1.75
N ILE A 749 37.48 -7.20 -2.02
CA ILE A 749 38.03 -7.45 -3.36
C ILE A 749 37.68 -8.86 -3.80
N ARG A 750 37.05 -8.96 -4.97
CA ARG A 750 36.56 -10.17 -5.63
C ARG A 750 37.20 -10.37 -7.01
N GLN A 751 37.79 -9.30 -7.53
CA GLN A 751 38.37 -9.18 -8.86
C GLN A 751 39.54 -8.19 -8.79
N THR A 752 40.60 -8.40 -9.56
CA THR A 752 41.71 -7.42 -9.67
C THR A 752 41.66 -6.59 -10.93
N GLY A 753 40.85 -6.97 -11.92
CA GLY A 753 40.75 -6.33 -13.23
C GLY A 753 41.73 -6.90 -14.25
N ASP A 754 42.43 -7.99 -13.92
CA ASP A 754 43.40 -8.64 -14.80
C ASP A 754 42.76 -9.80 -15.60
N GLU A 755 41.50 -10.12 -15.28
CA GLU A 755 40.66 -11.09 -15.98
C GLU A 755 40.37 -10.58 -17.40
N GLU A 756 40.53 -11.45 -18.41
CA GLU A 756 40.43 -11.04 -19.82
C GLU A 756 39.05 -10.45 -20.14
N TYR A 757 38.01 -11.08 -19.58
CA TYR A 757 36.65 -10.60 -19.71
C TYR A 757 35.79 -10.91 -18.48
N ALA A 758 34.80 -10.05 -18.23
CA ALA A 758 33.80 -10.22 -17.20
C ALA A 758 32.39 -10.06 -17.80
N ILE A 759 31.53 -11.05 -17.63
CA ILE A 759 30.11 -10.96 -17.98
C ILE A 759 29.40 -10.33 -16.77
N ALA A 760 29.09 -9.04 -16.85
CA ALA A 760 28.50 -8.26 -15.77
C ALA A 760 26.97 -8.21 -15.87
N LEU A 761 26.31 -8.38 -14.73
CA LEU A 761 24.86 -8.36 -14.58
C LEU A 761 24.45 -7.39 -13.47
N PRO A 762 23.72 -6.32 -13.78
CA PRO A 762 23.19 -5.38 -12.80
C PRO A 762 22.37 -6.06 -11.70
N VAL A 763 22.61 -5.67 -10.44
CA VAL A 763 21.78 -6.09 -9.30
C VAL A 763 20.38 -5.49 -9.40
N HIS A 764 20.27 -4.23 -9.82
CA HIS A 764 19.00 -3.52 -9.92
C HIS A 764 18.68 -3.20 -11.37
N SER A 765 17.51 -3.63 -11.83
CA SER A 765 17.00 -3.28 -13.16
C SER A 765 15.48 -3.10 -13.12
N SER A 766 14.96 -2.29 -14.06
CA SER A 766 13.52 -2.09 -14.19
C SER A 766 12.85 -3.37 -14.69
N GLU A 767 11.71 -3.65 -14.07
CA GLU A 767 10.74 -4.69 -14.37
C GLU A 767 10.13 -4.58 -15.77
N ASN A 768 10.09 -3.38 -16.34
CA ASN A 768 9.53 -3.15 -17.67
C ASN A 768 10.39 -3.79 -18.77
N ARG A 769 11.66 -4.08 -18.51
CA ARG A 769 12.54 -4.64 -19.54
C ARG A 769 12.19 -6.10 -19.82
N ASN A 770 12.07 -6.44 -21.10
CA ASN A 770 11.80 -7.80 -21.55
C ASN A 770 12.98 -8.77 -21.37
N TYR A 771 14.20 -8.24 -21.16
CA TYR A 771 15.44 -8.98 -21.00
C TYR A 771 16.37 -8.32 -19.98
N LEU A 772 17.25 -9.11 -19.35
CA LEU A 772 18.23 -8.59 -18.40
C LEU A 772 19.35 -7.79 -19.08
N PRO A 773 19.77 -6.63 -18.51
CA PRO A 773 20.80 -5.78 -19.08
C PRO A 773 22.22 -6.31 -18.80
N VAL A 774 22.56 -7.48 -19.35
CA VAL A 774 23.90 -8.08 -19.24
C VAL A 774 24.91 -7.37 -20.14
N ALA A 775 26.16 -7.23 -19.71
CA ALA A 775 27.24 -6.62 -20.49
C ALA A 775 28.53 -7.48 -20.46
N LEU A 776 29.30 -7.42 -21.54
CA LEU A 776 30.63 -8.02 -21.61
C LEU A 776 31.67 -6.91 -21.41
N LEU A 777 32.44 -7.00 -20.33
CA LEU A 777 33.48 -6.04 -19.94
C LEU A 777 34.85 -6.64 -20.23
N LYS A 778 35.79 -5.83 -20.69
CA LYS A 778 37.18 -6.23 -20.93
C LYS A 778 38.11 -5.70 -19.84
N LYS A 779 39.28 -6.33 -19.67
CA LYS A 779 40.36 -5.74 -18.84
C LYS A 779 40.71 -4.31 -19.30
N PRO A 780 41.03 -3.38 -18.39
CA PRO A 780 41.25 -3.56 -16.96
C PRO A 780 40.03 -3.18 -16.08
N THR A 781 38.80 -3.49 -16.52
CA THR A 781 37.57 -3.03 -15.84
C THR A 781 37.34 -3.68 -14.48
N ILE A 782 36.98 -2.86 -13.48
CA ILE A 782 36.58 -3.29 -12.14
C ILE A 782 35.05 -3.27 -12.00
N VAL A 783 34.48 -4.40 -11.60
CA VAL A 783 33.03 -4.52 -11.34
C VAL A 783 32.71 -4.05 -9.93
N TYR A 784 31.75 -3.13 -9.80
CA TYR A 784 31.23 -2.66 -8.51
C TYR A 784 30.23 -3.66 -7.91
N GLY A 785 30.14 -3.74 -6.58
CA GLY A 785 29.18 -4.58 -5.85
C GLY A 785 27.69 -4.28 -6.11
N SER A 786 27.36 -3.25 -6.90
CA SER A 786 26.00 -3.10 -7.47
C SER A 786 25.78 -3.92 -8.74
N ALA A 787 26.74 -4.75 -9.16
CA ALA A 787 26.59 -5.76 -10.20
C ALA A 787 27.18 -7.10 -9.72
N PHE A 788 26.69 -8.18 -10.32
CA PHE A 788 27.32 -9.49 -10.28
C PHE A 788 28.16 -9.69 -11.54
N ALA A 789 29.14 -10.58 -11.48
CA ALA A 789 29.95 -10.93 -12.63
C ALA A 789 30.34 -12.41 -12.65
N LEU A 790 30.49 -12.92 -13.87
CA LEU A 790 31.23 -14.14 -14.18
C LEU A 790 32.57 -13.73 -14.76
N TYR A 791 33.66 -14.13 -14.12
CA TYR A 791 35.02 -13.78 -14.55
C TYR A 791 35.61 -14.93 -15.39
N ASP A 792 36.12 -14.61 -16.58
CA ASP A 792 36.70 -15.55 -17.54
C ASP A 792 35.81 -16.78 -17.85
N ALA A 793 34.49 -16.61 -17.72
CA ALA A 793 33.51 -17.66 -17.99
C ALA A 793 33.12 -17.71 -19.48
N PRO A 794 32.95 -18.91 -20.07
CA PRO A 794 32.61 -19.04 -21.48
C PRO A 794 31.41 -18.17 -21.92
N LEU A 795 31.50 -17.57 -23.11
CA LEU A 795 30.54 -16.57 -23.58
C LEU A 795 29.09 -17.08 -23.68
N TRP A 796 28.87 -18.38 -23.90
CA TRP A 796 27.51 -18.97 -23.89
C TRP A 796 26.74 -18.75 -22.57
N ASN A 797 27.42 -18.46 -21.45
CA ASN A 797 26.73 -18.08 -20.22
C ASN A 797 25.96 -16.77 -20.36
N MET A 798 26.46 -15.83 -21.18
CA MET A 798 25.76 -14.59 -21.48
C MET A 798 24.43 -14.86 -22.19
N ALA A 799 24.37 -15.85 -23.09
CA ALA A 799 23.14 -16.24 -23.79
C ALA A 799 22.07 -16.75 -22.81
N LEU A 800 22.47 -17.52 -21.79
CA LEU A 800 21.56 -17.94 -20.72
C LEU A 800 21.04 -16.73 -19.93
N ILE A 801 21.94 -15.85 -19.48
CA ILE A 801 21.57 -14.66 -18.70
C ILE A 801 20.67 -13.71 -19.50
N ALA A 802 20.94 -13.57 -20.79
CA ALA A 802 20.20 -12.71 -21.71
C ALA A 802 18.82 -13.25 -22.11
N SER A 803 18.49 -14.51 -21.78
CA SER A 803 17.25 -15.15 -22.21
C SER A 803 16.00 -14.72 -21.42
N ARG A 804 14.83 -14.87 -22.05
CA ARG A 804 13.53 -14.72 -21.36
C ARG A 804 13.34 -15.78 -20.27
N LEU A 805 13.83 -17.00 -20.49
CA LEU A 805 13.77 -18.09 -19.49
C LEU A 805 14.43 -17.69 -18.17
N HIS A 806 15.64 -17.14 -18.23
CA HIS A 806 16.35 -16.71 -17.03
C HIS A 806 15.70 -15.51 -16.37
N LEU A 807 15.21 -14.54 -17.16
CA LEU A 807 14.46 -13.41 -16.63
C LEU A 807 13.22 -13.88 -15.84
N VAL A 808 12.43 -14.77 -16.43
CA VAL A 808 11.21 -15.32 -15.82
C VAL A 808 11.53 -16.06 -14.50
N TRP A 809 12.62 -16.84 -14.49
CA TRP A 809 13.12 -17.46 -13.25
C TRP A 809 13.42 -16.41 -12.18
N ILE A 810 14.28 -15.43 -12.47
CA ILE A 810 14.70 -14.46 -11.46
C ILE A 810 13.58 -13.51 -11.03
N ALA A 811 12.63 -13.22 -11.92
CA ALA A 811 11.48 -12.37 -11.62
C ALA A 811 10.54 -13.03 -10.61
N THR A 812 10.61 -14.36 -10.50
CA THR A 812 9.82 -15.19 -9.59
C THR A 812 10.58 -15.46 -8.29
N VAL A 813 11.84 -15.89 -8.39
CA VAL A 813 12.58 -16.43 -7.22
C VAL A 813 13.46 -15.41 -6.50
N CYS A 814 13.92 -14.36 -7.17
CA CYS A 814 14.71 -13.31 -6.53
C CYS A 814 13.80 -12.30 -5.82
N GLY A 815 14.41 -11.45 -4.99
CA GLY A 815 13.69 -10.32 -4.40
C GLY A 815 13.42 -9.21 -5.41
N LYS A 816 12.56 -8.27 -5.03
CA LYS A 816 12.34 -7.02 -5.77
C LYS A 816 12.55 -5.82 -4.84
N LEU A 817 12.73 -4.64 -5.44
CA LEU A 817 12.63 -3.35 -4.74
C LEU A 817 11.42 -2.64 -5.31
N GLU A 818 10.34 -2.60 -4.52
CA GLU A 818 8.98 -2.36 -5.04
C GLU A 818 8.66 -3.44 -6.09
N THR A 819 8.70 -3.09 -7.37
CA THR A 819 8.53 -3.98 -8.52
C THR A 819 9.83 -4.25 -9.27
N ARG A 820 10.84 -3.40 -9.11
CA ARG A 820 12.13 -3.52 -9.82
C ARG A 820 12.86 -4.79 -9.46
N TYR A 821 13.44 -5.47 -10.44
CA TYR A 821 14.21 -6.68 -10.20
C TYR A 821 15.42 -6.40 -9.32
N ARG A 822 15.60 -7.23 -8.29
CA ARG A 822 16.79 -7.26 -7.45
C ARG A 822 17.45 -8.64 -7.56
N TYR A 823 18.41 -8.72 -8.47
CA TYR A 823 19.10 -9.97 -8.77
C TYR A 823 19.84 -10.53 -7.56
N SER A 824 19.81 -11.86 -7.42
CA SER A 824 20.58 -12.62 -6.44
C SER A 824 21.25 -13.80 -7.11
N ASN A 825 22.57 -13.94 -6.96
CA ASN A 825 23.26 -15.14 -7.45
C ASN A 825 22.83 -16.40 -6.67
N THR A 826 22.56 -16.29 -5.36
CA THR A 826 22.24 -17.47 -4.53
C THR A 826 20.84 -18.03 -4.72
N LEU A 827 19.89 -17.19 -5.14
CA LEU A 827 18.50 -17.57 -5.41
C LEU A 827 18.16 -17.65 -6.90
N GLY A 828 18.88 -16.93 -7.76
CA GLY A 828 18.68 -16.89 -9.20
C GLY A 828 19.65 -17.80 -9.93
N TRP A 829 20.90 -17.36 -10.11
CA TRP A 829 21.91 -18.08 -10.91
C TRP A 829 22.20 -19.49 -10.38
N ASN A 830 22.47 -19.61 -9.08
CA ASN A 830 22.94 -20.86 -8.49
C ASN A 830 21.87 -21.95 -8.46
N THR A 831 20.60 -21.57 -8.57
CA THR A 831 19.43 -22.45 -8.58
C THR A 831 18.81 -22.57 -9.97
N PHE A 832 19.32 -21.84 -10.97
CA PHE A 832 18.73 -21.82 -12.30
C PHE A 832 18.86 -23.20 -12.95
N PRO A 833 17.74 -23.88 -13.25
CA PRO A 833 17.79 -25.22 -13.80
C PRO A 833 18.12 -25.15 -15.29
N VAL A 834 19.24 -25.75 -15.68
CA VAL A 834 19.73 -25.81 -17.06
C VAL A 834 19.89 -27.28 -17.45
N PRO A 835 19.37 -27.72 -18.60
CA PRO A 835 19.56 -29.08 -19.07
C PRO A 835 21.04 -29.33 -19.42
N THR A 836 21.45 -30.58 -19.54
CA THR A 836 22.81 -30.91 -19.99
C THR A 836 23.05 -30.34 -21.39
N LEU A 837 24.01 -29.42 -21.51
CA LEU A 837 24.35 -28.77 -22.78
C LEU A 837 25.42 -29.58 -23.53
N THR A 838 25.12 -29.94 -24.77
CA THR A 838 26.11 -30.53 -25.70
C THR A 838 27.11 -29.46 -26.18
N GLU A 839 28.21 -29.89 -26.79
CA GLU A 839 29.17 -28.93 -27.39
C GLU A 839 28.54 -28.11 -28.53
N GLN A 840 27.64 -28.70 -29.32
CA GLN A 840 26.88 -27.96 -30.33
C GLN A 840 25.98 -26.90 -29.68
N ASN A 841 25.27 -27.25 -28.60
CA ASN A 841 24.44 -26.29 -27.87
C ASN A 841 25.28 -25.10 -27.37
N LYS A 842 26.47 -25.36 -26.83
CA LYS A 842 27.38 -24.30 -26.35
C LYS A 842 27.89 -23.43 -27.51
N ALA A 843 28.18 -24.01 -28.67
CA ALA A 843 28.58 -23.26 -29.85
C ALA A 843 27.45 -22.36 -30.36
N ASP A 844 26.22 -22.89 -30.47
CA ASP A 844 25.05 -22.14 -30.92
C ASP A 844 24.71 -20.99 -29.95
N LEU A 845 24.75 -21.25 -28.64
CA LEU A 845 24.55 -20.23 -27.61
C LEU A 845 25.67 -19.17 -27.59
N THR A 846 26.91 -19.56 -27.86
CA THR A 846 28.02 -18.60 -28.04
C THR A 846 27.72 -17.67 -29.20
N ARG A 847 27.26 -18.23 -30.32
CA ARG A 847 26.88 -17.43 -31.50
C ARG A 847 25.72 -16.49 -31.22
N CYS A 848 24.71 -16.92 -30.45
CA CYS A 848 23.63 -16.03 -30.01
C CYS A 848 24.12 -14.86 -29.15
N ALA A 849 25.04 -15.12 -28.21
CA ALA A 849 25.63 -14.06 -27.40
C ALA A 849 26.43 -13.05 -28.26
N GLU A 850 27.17 -13.52 -29.26
CA GLU A 850 27.84 -12.66 -30.24
C GLU A 850 26.85 -11.83 -31.06
N ASP A 851 25.80 -12.46 -31.59
CA ASP A 851 24.77 -11.78 -32.39
C ASP A 851 24.08 -10.67 -31.56
N ILE A 852 23.82 -10.89 -30.27
CA ILE A 852 23.29 -9.86 -29.34
C ILE A 852 24.28 -8.70 -29.17
N LEU A 853 25.57 -8.99 -28.98
CA LEU A 853 26.60 -7.96 -28.84
C LEU A 853 26.75 -7.13 -30.13
N LEU A 854 26.77 -7.79 -31.29
CA LEU A 854 26.87 -7.14 -32.60
C LEU A 854 25.62 -6.28 -32.90
N ALA A 855 24.43 -6.77 -32.57
CA ALA A 855 23.19 -6.01 -32.72
C ALA A 855 23.18 -4.73 -31.87
N ARG A 856 23.73 -4.79 -30.66
CA ARG A 856 23.89 -3.60 -29.80
C ARG A 856 24.91 -2.61 -30.37
N GLU A 857 26.05 -3.11 -30.84
CA GLU A 857 27.12 -2.27 -31.40
C GLU A 857 26.64 -1.50 -32.65
N HIS A 858 25.75 -2.11 -33.45
CA HIS A 858 25.14 -1.45 -34.60
C HIS A 858 24.44 -0.13 -34.26
N TYR A 859 23.87 -0.03 -33.05
CA TYR A 859 23.13 1.15 -32.60
C TYR A 859 23.95 2.11 -31.72
N PHE A 860 25.28 1.94 -31.65
CA PHE A 860 26.14 2.89 -30.94
C PHE A 860 25.92 4.32 -31.46
N PRO A 861 25.72 5.36 -30.61
CA PRO A 861 25.98 5.40 -29.17
C PRO A 861 24.77 5.14 -28.25
N ALA A 862 23.68 4.52 -28.72
CA ALA A 862 22.53 4.19 -27.88
C ALA A 862 22.94 3.30 -26.69
N THR A 863 22.34 3.54 -25.52
CA THR A 863 22.65 2.78 -24.31
C THR A 863 21.80 1.52 -24.20
N ILE A 864 22.16 0.61 -23.29
CA ILE A 864 21.28 -0.54 -22.96
C ILE A 864 19.93 -0.04 -22.43
N ALA A 865 19.89 1.08 -21.71
CA ALA A 865 18.64 1.68 -21.25
C ALA A 865 17.72 2.05 -22.42
N ASP A 866 18.28 2.63 -23.48
CA ASP A 866 17.54 3.01 -24.70
C ASP A 866 17.06 1.78 -25.46
N MET A 867 17.98 0.84 -25.73
CA MET A 867 17.72 -0.34 -26.56
C MET A 867 16.76 -1.36 -25.92
N TYR A 868 16.59 -1.33 -24.60
CA TYR A 868 15.81 -2.30 -23.82
C TYR A 868 14.55 -1.67 -23.22
N ASP A 869 14.26 -0.42 -23.58
CA ASP A 869 12.94 0.16 -23.36
C ASP A 869 11.92 -0.57 -24.26
N PRO A 870 10.81 -1.13 -23.74
CA PRO A 870 9.91 -1.97 -24.53
C PRO A 870 9.31 -1.26 -25.75
N GLU A 871 8.93 0.01 -25.60
CA GLU A 871 8.28 0.77 -26.68
C GLU A 871 9.27 1.05 -27.81
N ARG A 872 10.52 1.35 -27.44
CA ARG A 872 11.60 1.67 -28.40
C ARG A 872 12.27 0.42 -28.97
N MET A 873 12.39 -0.66 -28.20
CA MET A 873 13.02 -1.91 -28.64
C MET A 873 12.31 -2.49 -29.86
N ASP A 874 10.98 -2.37 -29.90
CA ASP A 874 10.17 -2.87 -31.01
C ASP A 874 10.21 -1.99 -32.27
N SER A 875 10.39 -0.68 -32.09
CA SER A 875 10.26 0.33 -33.15
C SER A 875 11.61 0.88 -33.63
N GLU A 876 12.48 1.29 -32.72
CA GLU A 876 13.78 1.92 -32.99
C GLU A 876 14.94 0.90 -33.06
N PHE A 877 14.87 -0.21 -32.32
CA PHE A 877 15.99 -1.17 -32.17
C PHE A 877 15.67 -2.63 -32.56
N PRO A 878 15.06 -2.90 -33.74
CA PRO A 878 14.57 -4.22 -34.11
C PRO A 878 15.64 -5.33 -34.15
N LEU A 879 16.90 -5.01 -34.52
CA LEU A 879 17.97 -6.02 -34.57
C LEU A 879 18.28 -6.58 -33.17
N VAL A 880 18.16 -5.76 -32.11
CA VAL A 880 18.37 -6.22 -30.72
C VAL A 880 17.27 -7.20 -30.32
N ARG A 881 16.01 -6.89 -30.69
CA ARG A 881 14.88 -7.79 -30.47
C ARG A 881 15.03 -9.10 -31.22
N GLU A 882 15.41 -9.06 -32.50
CA GLU A 882 15.61 -10.25 -33.33
C GLU A 882 16.72 -11.15 -32.77
N ALA A 883 17.84 -10.57 -32.34
CA ALA A 883 18.93 -11.31 -31.72
C ALA A 883 18.48 -12.05 -30.44
N HIS A 884 17.69 -11.40 -29.58
CA HIS A 884 17.09 -12.04 -28.41
C HIS A 884 16.05 -13.09 -28.76
N ASN A 885 15.18 -12.81 -29.71
CA ASN A 885 14.17 -13.77 -30.17
C ASN A 885 14.81 -15.04 -30.73
N LYS A 886 15.95 -14.93 -31.41
CA LYS A 886 16.74 -16.07 -31.90
C LYS A 886 17.43 -16.81 -30.75
N ASN A 887 17.99 -16.09 -29.78
CA ASN A 887 18.57 -16.66 -28.56
C ASN A 887 17.53 -17.51 -27.80
N ASP A 888 16.35 -16.97 -27.56
CA ASP A 888 15.25 -17.68 -26.90
C ASP A 888 14.76 -18.87 -27.74
N GLU A 889 14.69 -18.76 -29.07
CA GLU A 889 14.29 -19.90 -29.89
C GLU A 889 15.22 -21.10 -29.73
N ILE A 890 16.52 -20.86 -29.80
CA ILE A 890 17.53 -21.90 -29.67
C ILE A 890 17.50 -22.46 -28.26
N LEU A 891 17.49 -21.59 -27.25
CA LEU A 891 17.48 -22.03 -25.86
C LEU A 891 16.22 -22.82 -25.51
N GLU A 892 15.03 -22.36 -25.90
CA GLU A 892 13.78 -23.06 -25.61
C GLU A 892 13.68 -24.42 -26.32
N ARG A 893 14.20 -24.53 -27.56
CA ARG A 893 14.35 -25.83 -28.23
C ARG A 893 15.27 -26.78 -27.48
N ILE A 894 16.33 -26.28 -26.82
CA ILE A 894 17.18 -27.11 -25.95
C ILE A 894 16.39 -27.62 -24.72
N TYR A 895 15.45 -26.83 -24.18
CA TYR A 895 14.66 -27.21 -23.02
C TYR A 895 13.52 -28.21 -23.33
N ILE A 896 12.74 -27.97 -24.38
CA ILE A 896 11.52 -28.75 -24.68
C ILE A 896 11.34 -29.13 -26.16
N GLY A 897 12.32 -28.87 -27.03
CA GLY A 897 12.26 -29.16 -28.46
C GLY A 897 11.43 -28.17 -29.31
N ARG A 898 10.79 -27.18 -28.69
CA ARG A 898 10.00 -26.11 -29.33
C ARG A 898 10.02 -24.83 -28.49
N ARG A 899 9.41 -23.75 -28.99
CA ARG A 899 9.14 -22.56 -28.16
C ARG A 899 8.06 -22.84 -27.11
N PHE A 900 8.20 -22.18 -25.95
CA PHE A 900 7.16 -22.11 -24.93
C PHE A 900 6.02 -21.20 -25.40
N LYS A 901 4.80 -21.53 -24.97
CA LYS A 901 3.57 -20.80 -25.31
C LYS A 901 3.48 -19.48 -24.56
N ASN A 902 3.89 -19.46 -23.29
CA ASN A 902 3.80 -18.30 -22.39
C ASN A 902 4.75 -18.48 -21.18
N ASP A 903 4.85 -17.45 -20.34
CA ASP A 903 5.73 -17.46 -19.17
C ASP A 903 5.28 -18.45 -18.08
N THR A 904 3.99 -18.82 -18.04
CA THR A 904 3.49 -19.86 -17.13
C THR A 904 4.09 -21.22 -17.48
N GLU A 905 4.06 -21.62 -18.76
CA GLU A 905 4.67 -22.88 -19.22
C GLU A 905 6.19 -22.89 -18.97
N ARG A 906 6.86 -21.74 -19.12
CA ARG A 906 8.29 -21.58 -18.78
C ARG A 906 8.53 -21.87 -17.31
N LEU A 907 7.77 -21.24 -16.40
CA LEU A 907 7.93 -21.42 -14.97
C LEU A 907 7.66 -22.85 -14.52
N GLU A 908 6.55 -23.44 -14.97
CA GLU A 908 6.20 -24.83 -14.66
C GLU A 908 7.35 -25.78 -15.01
N LYS A 909 7.94 -25.62 -16.21
CA LYS A 909 9.04 -26.47 -16.64
C LYS A 909 10.32 -26.23 -15.83
N LEU A 910 10.65 -24.97 -15.53
CA LEU A 910 11.83 -24.64 -14.72
C LEU A 910 11.69 -25.23 -13.31
N PHE A 911 10.52 -25.12 -12.68
CA PHE A 911 10.23 -25.70 -11.38
C PHE A 911 10.31 -27.24 -11.38
N GLU A 912 9.79 -27.90 -12.41
CA GLU A 912 9.92 -29.34 -12.62
C GLU A 912 11.41 -29.74 -12.67
N MET A 913 12.21 -29.05 -13.46
CA MET A 913 13.64 -29.32 -13.61
C MET A 913 14.44 -29.03 -12.34
N TYR A 914 14.11 -27.97 -11.60
CA TYR A 914 14.73 -27.68 -10.30
C TYR A 914 14.48 -28.81 -9.30
N THR A 915 13.27 -29.39 -9.31
CA THR A 915 12.91 -30.54 -8.46
C THR A 915 13.74 -31.78 -8.83
N GLN A 916 13.91 -32.05 -10.12
CA GLN A 916 14.77 -33.14 -10.60
C GLN A 916 16.23 -32.92 -10.19
N MET A 917 16.75 -31.70 -10.37
CA MET A 917 18.12 -31.33 -10.00
C MET A 917 18.41 -31.49 -8.50
N THR A 918 17.45 -31.15 -7.63
CA THR A 918 17.62 -31.23 -6.17
C THR A 918 17.38 -32.63 -5.60
N SER A 919 16.46 -33.41 -6.17
CA SER A 919 16.20 -34.80 -5.74
C SER A 919 17.38 -35.76 -5.98
N GLN A 920 18.22 -35.48 -6.98
CA GLN A 920 19.41 -36.29 -7.30
C GLN A 920 20.60 -36.01 -6.37
N GLN A 921 20.58 -34.92 -5.60
CA GLN A 921 21.61 -34.61 -4.60
C GLN A 921 21.26 -35.27 -3.26
N LYS A 922 21.74 -36.49 -3.00
CA LYS A 922 21.62 -37.13 -1.67
C LYS A 922 22.19 -36.21 -0.57
N PRO A 923 21.53 -36.05 0.58
CA PRO A 923 22.06 -35.24 1.67
C PRO A 923 23.36 -35.84 2.21
N ALA A 924 24.39 -34.99 2.36
CA ALA A 924 25.66 -35.38 2.95
C ALA A 924 25.43 -35.98 4.35
N LYS A 925 25.94 -37.20 4.58
CA LYS A 925 25.90 -37.88 5.88
C LYS A 925 26.43 -36.94 6.97
N LYS A 926 25.59 -36.64 7.98
CA LYS A 926 26.03 -35.96 9.21
C LYS A 926 27.23 -36.72 9.82
N PRO A 927 28.31 -36.04 10.23
CA PRO A 927 29.41 -36.69 10.94
C PRO A 927 28.86 -37.26 12.25
N GLY A 928 29.09 -38.56 12.48
CA GLY A 928 28.57 -39.27 13.66
C GLY A 928 29.06 -38.62 14.95
N LYS A 929 28.13 -38.40 15.89
CA LYS A 929 28.45 -38.00 17.27
C LYS A 929 29.40 -39.03 17.87
N GLY A 930 30.64 -38.62 18.14
CA GLY A 930 31.55 -39.37 18.98
C GLY A 930 30.93 -39.55 20.37
N LYS A 931 30.81 -40.80 20.82
CA LYS A 931 30.48 -41.13 22.20
C LYS A 931 31.62 -40.63 23.10
N SER A 932 31.38 -39.62 23.93
CA SER A 932 32.23 -39.41 25.11
C SER A 932 31.79 -40.41 26.18
N LYS A 933 32.72 -41.28 26.58
CA LYS A 933 32.64 -42.07 27.81
C LYS A 933 32.93 -41.14 28.99
N SER A 934 32.17 -41.35 30.08
CA SER A 934 32.36 -40.93 31.48
C SER A 934 32.72 -39.47 31.73
#